data_AF-A0AAP5F8B3-F1
#
_entry.id   AF-A0AAP5F8B3-F1
#
_cell.length_a   1.000
_cell.length_b   1.000
_cell.length_c   1.000
_cell.angle_alpha   90.00
_cell.angle_beta   90.00
_cell.angle_gamma   90.00
#
_symmetry.space_group_name_H-M   'P 1'
#
loop_
_entity.id
_entity.type
_entity.pdbx_description
1 polymer ?
#
loop_
_entity_poly.entity_id
_entity_poly.type
_entity_poly.pdbx_seq_one_letter_code
_entity_poly.pdbx_strand_id
1 'polypeptide(L)'
;MHRLPLVVRLLLLLIAASAFPATAVPLQAQWEFRMLPGDAQGAAHPGLQQWRAATVPGSVHTDLLAHALIRDPYVGAPEAELQWIGLAAWEYRARFDVDAATLAKPNAELRFDGLDTYAEVSLNGKPLLRADNAHRTWRARVDGRLRANGNELQIVFRSPIRTLLPGVQAMPHKIAGNYPSPYGDEPKDAMVGNFARKPAYHFGWDWGPRYVTAGVWRGVDLQAWDTHRLADLAVRTDALSAQQAKLTVLLQVEQGAAAGSAVVNVDVQDPQGRSVARVKRTVLLKPGQNAVEVPVELVKPQRWWPVGHGAQDRYTVQARLDDGADATRAREQRIGLRTVELRREEDGKGGQGFAFVINGVEIFAKGANVIPFDAFPARVDATRLRQVLTAARDANMNMLRNWGGGYYEDDAFFDIADELGLLVWQDFMFGGGMQPGYDPTFRASVVAEARDNVRRLRHHPSIVLWCGNNEEETAWKDWGHGRDLKAADPAFAAKVWQGYVDLFGNDLRQVVGEEGLGVPYWSSSPSNDLDEKANDSNRGDKHYWQVWGNPALPVQAYLRETPRFMSEYGLQAWPSVATVDQIATRAEQRIDSPVIRAHQKFMAGEGNSRLLHYIELGYGTPKDFEDFVYLSQVMQADGIALAALHHRASRPYTMGSLYWQLNDVWPGASWSSVDYSGRWKALHFAARRFFAPVTVAALRDEGSTRVRLINDGAAQDARWRLRVMDMDGKVLRRREDAVTLTASGVTSIGDFRDAELLAGADPKRTVAVFELLQNGAVSARQVVGFVEAKDQVLPRQKLKATLSIEGGHYRLRLESAAYVRAAWIDFGALDVQVEDNLLDLLPGETRDIAVRGPVDLTTLREALKVKTLNDR
;
A
#
# COMPACT_ATOMS: atom_id res chain seq x y z
N MET A 1 -3.34 31.48 -28.05
CA MET A 1 -2.55 31.38 -29.30
C MET A 1 -1.30 32.24 -29.18
N HIS A 2 -0.13 31.67 -28.91
CA HIS A 2 1.17 32.31 -29.18
C HIS A 2 2.16 31.25 -29.68
N ARG A 3 2.75 31.52 -30.83
CA ARG A 3 3.68 30.65 -31.56
C ARG A 3 5.07 30.73 -30.91
N LEU A 4 5.63 29.60 -30.47
CA LEU A 4 7.06 29.49 -30.18
C LEU A 4 7.87 29.45 -31.50
N PRO A 5 9.07 30.06 -31.55
CA PRO A 5 9.89 30.16 -32.76
C PRO A 5 10.55 28.82 -33.13
N LEU A 6 10.74 28.64 -34.45
CA LEU A 6 11.26 27.45 -35.15
C LEU A 6 12.62 26.92 -34.63
N VAL A 7 13.38 27.76 -33.93
CA VAL A 7 14.73 27.45 -33.39
C VAL A 7 14.66 26.47 -32.21
N VAL A 8 13.55 26.43 -31.44
CA VAL A 8 13.37 25.45 -30.36
C VAL A 8 13.06 24.05 -30.90
N ARG A 9 12.52 23.94 -32.13
CA ARG A 9 12.24 22.63 -32.75
C ARG A 9 13.50 21.94 -33.31
N LEU A 10 14.56 22.69 -33.66
CA LEU A 10 15.80 22.09 -34.16
C LEU A 10 16.80 21.68 -33.06
N LEU A 11 16.72 22.28 -31.87
CA LEU A 11 17.56 21.89 -30.72
C LEU A 11 17.04 20.66 -29.95
N LEU A 12 15.81 20.22 -30.23
CA LEU A 12 15.22 18.97 -29.72
C LEU A 12 15.56 17.73 -30.57
N LEU A 13 16.35 17.87 -31.64
CA LEU A 13 16.67 16.78 -32.58
C LEU A 13 18.12 16.30 -32.54
N LEU A 14 18.94 16.72 -31.56
CA LEU A 14 20.36 16.31 -31.45
C LEU A 14 20.84 15.89 -30.06
N ILE A 15 19.94 15.62 -29.11
CA ILE A 15 20.29 14.75 -27.97
C ILE A 15 19.77 13.36 -28.33
N ALA A 16 20.51 12.65 -29.17
CA ALA A 16 20.44 11.20 -29.20
C ALA A 16 21.04 10.71 -27.87
N ALA A 17 20.28 10.80 -26.78
CA ALA A 17 20.51 9.94 -25.64
C ALA A 17 20.34 8.53 -26.21
N SER A 18 21.46 7.83 -26.42
CA SER A 18 21.48 6.43 -26.79
C SER A 18 20.70 5.69 -25.71
N ALA A 19 19.41 5.42 -25.97
CA ALA A 19 18.55 4.73 -25.04
C ALA A 19 19.21 3.40 -24.68
N PHE A 20 19.39 3.14 -23.39
CA PHE A 20 19.91 1.86 -22.93
C PHE A 20 18.89 0.79 -23.39
N PRO A 21 19.33 -0.28 -24.08
CA PRO A 21 18.41 -1.21 -24.70
C PRO A 21 17.54 -1.88 -23.63
N ALA A 22 16.22 -1.77 -23.77
CA ALA A 22 15.27 -2.49 -22.94
C ALA A 22 15.40 -4.00 -23.20
N THR A 23 15.38 -4.79 -22.13
CA THR A 23 15.87 -6.17 -22.14
C THR A 23 14.81 -7.21 -22.46
N ALA A 24 13.54 -6.82 -22.43
CA ALA A 24 12.41 -7.68 -22.74
C ALA A 24 11.42 -6.92 -23.64
N VAL A 25 11.16 -7.47 -24.82
CA VAL A 25 10.07 -7.01 -25.69
C VAL A 25 8.86 -7.90 -25.39
N PRO A 26 7.71 -7.33 -25.02
CA PRO A 26 6.49 -8.12 -24.82
C PRO A 26 6.18 -8.94 -26.07
N LEU A 27 5.78 -10.19 -25.86
CA LEU A 27 5.42 -11.10 -26.94
C LEU A 27 4.29 -10.48 -27.77
N GLN A 28 4.61 -10.11 -29.02
CA GLN A 28 3.65 -9.57 -29.97
C GLN A 28 2.76 -10.71 -30.46
N ALA A 29 1.63 -10.92 -29.77
CA ALA A 29 0.72 -12.00 -30.05
C ALA A 29 -0.74 -11.55 -30.05
N GLN A 30 -1.56 -12.25 -30.83
CA GLN A 30 -3.00 -12.12 -30.76
C GLN A 30 -3.52 -13.09 -29.69
N TRP A 31 -4.00 -12.52 -28.59
CA TRP A 31 -4.53 -13.28 -27.47
C TRP A 31 -6.03 -13.47 -27.58
N GLU A 32 -6.47 -14.69 -27.29
CA GLU A 32 -7.87 -15.08 -27.20
C GLU A 32 -8.11 -15.88 -25.93
N PHE A 33 -9.33 -15.83 -25.40
CA PHE A 33 -9.77 -16.62 -24.26
C PHE A 33 -11.14 -17.28 -24.52
N ARG A 34 -11.42 -18.33 -23.74
CA ARG A 34 -12.74 -18.96 -23.62
C ARG A 34 -12.85 -19.76 -22.33
N MET A 35 -14.07 -20.14 -21.96
CA MET A 35 -14.29 -21.21 -20.99
C MET A 35 -13.83 -22.55 -21.62
N LEU A 36 -13.14 -23.37 -20.82
CA LEU A 36 -12.65 -24.67 -21.28
C LEU A 36 -13.84 -25.55 -21.72
N PRO A 37 -13.81 -26.13 -22.94
CA PRO A 37 -14.84 -27.05 -23.38
C PRO A 37 -15.00 -28.24 -22.41
N GLY A 38 -16.24 -28.54 -22.03
CA GLY A 38 -16.55 -29.60 -21.07
C GLY A 38 -16.50 -29.18 -19.60
N ASP A 39 -16.23 -27.91 -19.27
CA ASP A 39 -16.38 -27.42 -17.90
C ASP A 39 -17.85 -27.51 -17.43
N ALA A 40 -18.05 -27.88 -16.17
CA ALA A 40 -19.37 -28.01 -15.56
C ALA A 40 -20.19 -26.69 -15.56
N GLN A 41 -19.54 -25.51 -15.60
CA GLN A 41 -20.24 -24.23 -15.73
C GLN A 41 -20.80 -24.00 -17.16
N GLY A 42 -20.35 -24.78 -18.14
CA GLY A 42 -20.70 -24.55 -19.55
C GLY A 42 -22.18 -24.68 -19.88
N ALA A 43 -22.92 -25.51 -19.14
CA ALA A 43 -24.36 -25.70 -19.35
C ALA A 43 -25.19 -24.48 -18.90
N ALA A 44 -24.77 -23.81 -17.82
CA ALA A 44 -25.43 -22.61 -17.31
C ALA A 44 -25.04 -21.34 -18.07
N HIS A 45 -23.92 -21.38 -18.80
CA HIS A 45 -23.36 -20.22 -19.53
C HIS A 45 -23.03 -20.59 -20.99
N PRO A 46 -24.05 -20.87 -21.82
CA PRO A 46 -23.85 -21.26 -23.21
C PRO A 46 -23.16 -20.15 -24.03
N GLY A 47 -22.25 -20.54 -24.92
CA GLY A 47 -21.54 -19.61 -25.81
C GLY A 47 -20.24 -19.05 -25.24
N LEU A 48 -19.93 -19.30 -23.96
CA LEU A 48 -18.63 -18.95 -23.36
C LEU A 48 -17.49 -19.87 -23.80
N GLN A 49 -17.77 -20.97 -24.50
CA GLN A 49 -16.77 -21.86 -25.11
C GLN A 49 -16.28 -21.36 -26.48
N GLN A 50 -16.81 -20.24 -26.96
CA GLN A 50 -16.34 -19.58 -28.18
C GLN A 50 -15.11 -18.73 -27.88
N TRP A 51 -14.12 -18.78 -28.77
CA TRP A 51 -12.94 -17.92 -28.68
C TRP A 51 -13.30 -16.45 -28.86
N ARG A 52 -12.72 -15.60 -28.02
CA ARG A 52 -12.88 -14.15 -28.05
C ARG A 52 -11.54 -13.50 -27.79
N ALA A 53 -11.33 -12.29 -28.30
CA ALA A 53 -10.11 -11.52 -28.01
C ALA A 53 -9.92 -11.34 -26.51
N ALA A 54 -8.68 -11.39 -26.04
CA ALA A 54 -8.31 -11.22 -24.65
C ALA A 54 -7.19 -10.18 -24.51
N THR A 55 -7.12 -9.53 -23.35
CA THR A 55 -6.05 -8.59 -23.01
C THR A 55 -5.02 -9.30 -22.13
N VAL A 56 -3.74 -9.19 -22.48
CA VAL A 56 -2.61 -9.69 -21.68
C VAL A 56 -1.57 -8.56 -21.55
N PRO A 57 -1.18 -8.16 -20.32
CA PRO A 57 -1.63 -8.68 -19.03
C PRO A 57 -3.13 -8.45 -18.76
N GLY A 58 -3.80 -9.41 -18.12
CA GLY A 58 -5.25 -9.32 -17.87
C GLY A 58 -5.81 -10.49 -17.08
N SER A 59 -7.14 -10.54 -17.01
CA SER A 59 -7.86 -11.60 -16.30
C SER A 59 -9.20 -11.93 -16.96
N VAL A 60 -9.72 -13.12 -16.68
CA VAL A 60 -10.99 -13.61 -17.25
C VAL A 60 -12.17 -12.69 -16.91
N HIS A 61 -12.20 -12.08 -15.72
CA HIS A 61 -13.27 -11.16 -15.34
C HIS A 61 -13.27 -9.91 -16.22
N THR A 62 -12.09 -9.31 -16.43
CA THR A 62 -11.94 -8.11 -17.28
C THR A 62 -12.19 -8.42 -18.75
N ASP A 63 -11.80 -9.61 -19.22
CA ASP A 63 -12.10 -10.03 -20.60
C ASP A 63 -13.60 -10.27 -20.80
N LEU A 64 -14.27 -10.96 -19.87
CA LEU A 64 -15.74 -11.13 -19.91
C LEU A 64 -16.47 -9.78 -19.91
N LEU A 65 -16.01 -8.84 -19.09
CA LEU A 65 -16.58 -7.49 -19.02
C LEU A 65 -16.41 -6.74 -20.35
N ALA A 66 -15.22 -6.79 -20.97
CA ALA A 66 -14.94 -6.15 -22.25
C ALA A 66 -15.83 -6.65 -23.40
N HIS A 67 -16.32 -7.90 -23.31
CA HIS A 67 -17.26 -8.49 -24.27
C HIS A 67 -18.73 -8.38 -23.83
N ALA A 68 -19.05 -7.64 -22.77
CA ALA A 68 -20.38 -7.49 -22.21
C ALA A 68 -21.07 -8.83 -21.86
N LEU A 69 -20.28 -9.84 -21.45
CA LEU A 69 -20.77 -11.16 -21.05
C LEU A 69 -21.12 -11.24 -19.57
N ILE A 70 -20.70 -10.24 -18.79
CA ILE A 70 -21.05 -10.04 -17.39
C ILE A 70 -21.42 -8.57 -17.17
N ARG A 71 -22.16 -8.30 -16.09
CA ARG A 71 -22.38 -6.93 -15.61
C ARG A 71 -21.08 -6.36 -15.03
N ASP A 72 -20.98 -5.03 -14.98
CA ASP A 72 -19.88 -4.36 -14.30
C ASP A 72 -19.78 -4.87 -12.85
N PRO A 73 -18.67 -5.50 -12.43
CA PRO A 73 -18.55 -6.07 -11.10
C PRO A 73 -18.78 -5.07 -9.96
N TYR A 74 -18.55 -3.78 -10.20
CA TYR A 74 -18.62 -2.77 -9.14
C TYR A 74 -19.95 -2.02 -9.06
N VAL A 75 -20.83 -2.12 -10.07
CA VAL A 75 -22.07 -1.34 -10.11
C VAL A 75 -23.24 -2.18 -9.61
N GLY A 76 -23.87 -1.76 -8.50
CA GLY A 76 -24.99 -2.45 -7.88
C GLY A 76 -24.52 -3.56 -6.91
N ALA A 77 -25.04 -4.78 -7.07
CA ALA A 77 -24.62 -5.92 -6.25
C ALA A 77 -24.41 -7.22 -7.05
N PRO A 78 -23.70 -7.22 -8.19
CA PRO A 78 -23.57 -8.40 -9.05
C PRO A 78 -22.58 -9.43 -8.50
N GLU A 79 -21.77 -9.11 -7.49
CA GLU A 79 -20.71 -9.99 -6.96
C GLU A 79 -21.15 -11.45 -6.74
N ALA A 80 -22.31 -11.66 -6.11
CA ALA A 80 -22.85 -13.00 -5.87
C ALA A 80 -23.11 -13.79 -7.17
N GLU A 81 -23.53 -13.11 -8.24
CA GLU A 81 -23.84 -13.70 -9.54
C GLU A 81 -22.59 -14.00 -10.37
N LEU A 82 -21.41 -13.49 -9.97
CA LEU A 82 -20.16 -13.65 -10.70
C LEU A 82 -19.26 -14.76 -10.15
N GLN A 83 -19.64 -15.41 -9.03
CA GLN A 83 -18.80 -16.41 -8.37
C GLN A 83 -18.51 -17.65 -9.23
N TRP A 84 -19.39 -17.98 -10.19
CA TRP A 84 -19.19 -19.11 -11.10
C TRP A 84 -17.89 -18.97 -11.92
N ILE A 85 -17.39 -17.74 -12.15
CA ILE A 85 -16.19 -17.48 -12.94
C ILE A 85 -14.96 -18.11 -12.27
N GLY A 86 -14.84 -17.99 -10.95
CA GLY A 86 -13.75 -18.59 -10.17
C GLY A 86 -13.87 -20.10 -9.98
N LEU A 87 -15.03 -20.68 -10.31
CA LEU A 87 -15.29 -22.12 -10.31
C LEU A 87 -15.06 -22.76 -11.69
N ALA A 88 -15.01 -21.98 -12.76
CA ALA A 88 -14.77 -22.47 -14.11
C ALA A 88 -13.28 -22.65 -14.42
N ALA A 89 -12.97 -23.58 -15.32
CA ALA A 89 -11.69 -23.63 -16.01
C ALA A 89 -11.72 -22.76 -17.28
N TRP A 90 -10.60 -22.09 -17.55
CA TRP A 90 -10.45 -21.14 -18.64
C TRP A 90 -9.28 -21.53 -19.54
N GLU A 91 -9.34 -21.14 -20.79
CA GLU A 91 -8.33 -21.44 -21.79
C GLU A 91 -7.95 -20.16 -22.53
N TYR A 92 -6.66 -19.83 -22.55
CA TYR A 92 -6.08 -18.77 -23.35
C TYR A 92 -5.28 -19.36 -24.51
N ARG A 93 -5.26 -18.64 -25.63
CA ARG A 93 -4.42 -18.92 -26.79
C ARG A 93 -3.73 -17.65 -27.25
N ALA A 94 -2.44 -17.75 -27.59
CA ALA A 94 -1.68 -16.72 -28.26
C ALA A 94 -1.14 -17.25 -29.59
N ARG A 95 -1.34 -16.51 -30.68
CA ARG A 95 -0.71 -16.79 -31.98
C ARG A 95 0.35 -15.72 -32.28
N PHE A 96 1.54 -16.16 -32.67
CA PHE A 96 2.66 -15.27 -32.97
C PHE A 96 3.64 -15.85 -33.99
N ASP A 97 4.29 -14.97 -34.71
CA ASP A 97 5.36 -15.28 -35.66
C ASP A 97 6.71 -14.87 -35.05
N VAL A 98 7.79 -15.49 -35.52
CA VAL A 98 9.16 -15.25 -35.03
C VAL A 98 10.04 -14.89 -36.22
N ASP A 99 10.70 -13.74 -36.16
CA ASP A 99 11.58 -13.31 -37.23
C ASP A 99 12.81 -14.23 -37.39
N ALA A 100 13.42 -14.18 -38.57
CA ALA A 100 14.55 -15.04 -38.90
C ALA A 100 15.79 -14.81 -38.01
N ALA A 101 16.00 -13.59 -37.50
CA ALA A 101 17.15 -13.28 -36.66
C ALA A 101 17.01 -13.87 -35.27
N THR A 102 15.80 -13.83 -34.70
CA THR A 102 15.43 -14.47 -33.44
C THR A 102 15.47 -15.99 -33.57
N LEU A 103 14.93 -16.55 -34.67
CA LEU A 103 14.93 -18.00 -34.91
C LEU A 103 16.33 -18.58 -35.13
N ALA A 104 17.27 -17.78 -35.65
CA ALA A 104 18.66 -18.19 -35.85
C ALA A 104 19.47 -18.27 -34.54
N LYS A 105 18.97 -17.69 -33.43
CA LYS A 105 19.65 -17.74 -32.14
C LYS A 105 19.65 -19.18 -31.60
N PRO A 106 20.79 -19.67 -31.10
CA PRO A 106 20.89 -21.02 -30.54
C PRO A 106 20.17 -21.16 -29.19
N ASN A 107 19.90 -20.05 -28.50
CA ASN A 107 19.21 -20.03 -27.22
C ASN A 107 17.93 -19.22 -27.28
N ALA A 108 16.83 -19.77 -26.76
CA ALA A 108 15.55 -19.09 -26.62
C ALA A 108 14.75 -19.55 -25.38
N GLU A 109 14.07 -18.60 -24.75
CA GLU A 109 13.28 -18.79 -23.54
C GLU A 109 11.98 -17.99 -23.61
N LEU A 110 10.85 -18.62 -23.28
CA LEU A 110 9.63 -17.92 -22.92
C LEU A 110 9.63 -17.64 -21.43
N ARG A 111 9.40 -16.39 -21.06
CA ARG A 111 9.27 -15.92 -19.68
C ARG A 111 7.85 -15.43 -19.44
N PHE A 112 7.26 -15.87 -18.34
CA PHE A 112 5.93 -15.48 -17.87
C PHE A 112 6.09 -14.84 -16.50
N ASP A 113 5.73 -13.57 -16.39
CA ASP A 113 5.94 -12.81 -15.15
C ASP A 113 4.88 -13.07 -14.09
N GLY A 114 3.79 -13.73 -14.48
CA GLY A 114 2.69 -14.08 -13.60
C GLY A 114 1.60 -14.86 -14.32
N LEU A 115 1.34 -16.08 -13.83
CA LEU A 115 0.23 -16.93 -14.26
C LEU A 115 -0.66 -17.17 -13.05
N ASP A 116 -1.91 -16.72 -13.10
CA ASP A 116 -2.84 -16.81 -11.98
C ASP A 116 -3.89 -17.92 -12.19
N THR A 117 -3.83 -19.08 -11.53
CA THR A 117 -2.68 -19.60 -10.79
C THR A 117 -2.29 -20.97 -11.32
N TYR A 118 -3.20 -21.95 -11.27
CA TYR A 118 -2.96 -23.31 -11.74
C TYR A 118 -3.04 -23.39 -13.25
N ALA A 119 -1.90 -23.21 -13.92
CA ALA A 119 -1.81 -23.15 -15.38
C ALA A 119 -1.07 -24.35 -15.99
N GLU A 120 -1.63 -24.90 -17.05
CA GLU A 120 -1.00 -25.89 -17.93
C GLU A 120 -0.65 -25.21 -19.25
N VAL A 121 0.65 -25.07 -19.56
CA VAL A 121 1.13 -24.35 -20.74
C VAL A 121 1.64 -25.32 -21.80
N SER A 122 1.25 -25.12 -23.05
CA SER A 122 1.76 -25.86 -24.20
C SER A 122 2.14 -24.93 -25.35
N LEU A 123 3.17 -25.32 -26.12
CA LEU A 123 3.64 -24.61 -27.30
C LEU A 123 3.60 -25.55 -28.49
N ASN A 124 2.91 -25.14 -29.57
CA ASN A 124 2.78 -25.90 -30.81
C ASN A 124 2.23 -27.33 -30.58
N GLY A 125 1.25 -27.44 -29.67
CA GLY A 125 0.61 -28.71 -29.28
C GLY A 125 1.45 -29.60 -28.36
N LYS A 126 2.63 -29.16 -27.92
CA LYS A 126 3.51 -29.92 -27.01
C LYS A 126 3.56 -29.26 -25.64
N PRO A 127 3.47 -30.03 -24.53
CA PRO A 127 3.62 -29.48 -23.18
C PRO A 127 4.88 -28.64 -23.02
N LEU A 128 4.78 -27.54 -22.27
CA LEU A 128 5.87 -26.61 -22.01
C LEU A 128 6.20 -26.52 -20.51
N LEU A 129 5.23 -26.12 -19.68
CA LEU A 129 5.37 -26.09 -18.22
C LEU A 129 4.02 -26.22 -17.51
N ARG A 130 4.07 -26.41 -16.19
CA ARG A 130 2.93 -26.25 -15.28
C ARG A 130 3.29 -25.20 -14.23
N ALA A 131 2.34 -24.34 -13.90
CA ALA A 131 2.48 -23.30 -12.88
C ALA A 131 1.41 -23.45 -11.80
N ASP A 132 1.77 -23.14 -10.56
CA ASP A 132 0.93 -23.31 -9.37
C ASP A 132 1.10 -22.16 -8.35
N ASN A 133 1.74 -21.06 -8.76
CA ASN A 133 2.01 -19.90 -7.91
C ASN A 133 1.93 -18.62 -8.75
N ALA A 134 1.00 -17.74 -8.39
CA ALA A 134 0.71 -16.49 -9.10
C ALA A 134 1.83 -15.46 -8.95
N HIS A 135 2.64 -15.58 -7.89
CA HIS A 135 3.68 -14.62 -7.54
C HIS A 135 5.07 -14.99 -8.09
N ARG A 136 5.18 -16.11 -8.82
CA ARG A 136 6.44 -16.59 -9.42
C ARG A 136 6.61 -16.11 -10.85
N THR A 137 7.87 -15.92 -11.23
CA THR A 137 8.27 -15.84 -12.64
C THR A 137 8.53 -17.25 -13.15
N TRP A 138 7.87 -17.62 -14.25
CA TRP A 138 8.03 -18.93 -14.89
C TRP A 138 8.85 -18.79 -16.17
N ARG A 139 9.88 -19.63 -16.32
CA ARG A 139 10.79 -19.62 -17.48
C ARG A 139 10.79 -20.98 -18.16
N ALA A 140 10.72 -21.00 -19.48
CA ALA A 140 10.66 -22.22 -20.27
C ALA A 140 11.59 -22.14 -21.48
N ARG A 141 12.51 -23.10 -21.60
CA ARG A 141 13.39 -23.24 -22.76
C ARG A 141 12.59 -23.66 -24.00
N VAL A 142 12.76 -22.91 -25.09
CA VAL A 142 12.05 -23.12 -26.38
C VAL A 142 13.01 -23.26 -27.57
N ASP A 143 14.27 -23.56 -27.29
CA ASP A 143 15.32 -23.84 -28.26
C ASP A 143 14.86 -24.88 -29.29
N GLY A 144 14.90 -24.52 -30.58
CA GLY A 144 14.47 -25.42 -31.67
C GLY A 144 12.98 -25.81 -31.66
N ARG A 145 12.15 -25.23 -30.78
CA ARG A 145 10.70 -25.50 -30.70
C ARG A 145 9.86 -24.44 -31.42
N LEU A 146 10.45 -23.30 -31.72
CA LEU A 146 9.83 -22.18 -32.42
C LEU A 146 9.80 -22.44 -33.94
N ARG A 147 8.78 -21.89 -34.59
CA ARG A 147 8.61 -21.87 -36.05
C ARG A 147 8.70 -20.43 -36.52
N ALA A 148 9.01 -20.21 -37.80
CA ALA A 148 8.98 -18.86 -38.37
C ALA A 148 7.57 -18.26 -38.31
N ASN A 149 6.55 -19.05 -38.61
CA ASN A 149 5.16 -18.60 -38.60
C ASN A 149 4.23 -19.58 -37.87
N GLY A 150 3.12 -19.06 -37.36
CA GLY A 150 2.02 -19.84 -36.81
C GLY A 150 2.39 -20.59 -35.53
N ASN A 151 3.22 -19.98 -34.67
CA ASN A 151 3.39 -20.52 -33.33
C ASN A 151 2.09 -20.33 -32.55
N GLU A 152 1.72 -21.34 -31.78
CA GLU A 152 0.55 -21.31 -30.92
C GLU A 152 0.96 -21.66 -29.49
N LEU A 153 0.76 -20.69 -28.60
CA LEU A 153 0.87 -20.87 -27.17
C LEU A 153 -0.53 -21.07 -26.60
N GLN A 154 -0.75 -22.14 -25.86
CA GLN A 154 -2.04 -22.45 -25.23
C GLN A 154 -1.85 -22.61 -23.73
N ILE A 155 -2.73 -21.99 -22.95
CA ILE A 155 -2.66 -21.95 -21.49
C ILE A 155 -4.03 -22.31 -20.92
N VAL A 156 -4.12 -23.41 -20.19
CA VAL A 156 -5.35 -23.81 -19.49
C VAL A 156 -5.21 -23.46 -18.01
N PHE A 157 -6.11 -22.63 -17.50
CA PHE A 157 -6.22 -22.29 -16.08
C PHE A 157 -7.30 -23.12 -15.40
N ARG A 158 -6.93 -23.85 -14.35
CA ARG A 158 -7.85 -24.60 -13.50
C ARG A 158 -8.31 -23.73 -12.33
N SER A 159 -9.59 -23.85 -11.95
CA SER A 159 -10.13 -23.20 -10.75
C SER A 159 -9.32 -23.63 -9.51
N PRO A 160 -8.80 -22.68 -8.70
CA PRO A 160 -8.10 -23.02 -7.46
C PRO A 160 -9.02 -23.72 -6.46
N ILE A 161 -10.30 -23.31 -6.40
CA ILE A 161 -11.30 -23.89 -5.50
C ILE A 161 -11.55 -25.36 -5.88
N ARG A 162 -11.89 -25.66 -7.13
CA ARG A 162 -12.15 -27.05 -7.57
C ARG A 162 -10.91 -27.94 -7.48
N THR A 163 -9.73 -27.37 -7.67
CA THR A 163 -8.45 -28.11 -7.59
C THR A 163 -8.14 -28.53 -6.15
N LEU A 164 -8.32 -27.63 -5.18
CA LEU A 164 -7.85 -27.83 -3.81
C LEU A 164 -8.92 -28.37 -2.86
N LEU A 165 -10.18 -28.02 -3.06
CA LEU A 165 -11.26 -28.31 -2.11
C LEU A 165 -11.38 -29.79 -1.73
N PRO A 166 -11.29 -30.77 -2.67
CA PRO A 166 -11.35 -32.19 -2.29
C PRO A 166 -10.25 -32.59 -1.31
N GLY A 167 -9.04 -32.08 -1.51
CA GLY A 167 -7.90 -32.33 -0.62
C GLY A 167 -8.08 -31.69 0.75
N VAL A 168 -8.51 -30.42 0.77
CA VAL A 168 -8.80 -29.71 2.02
C VAL A 168 -9.91 -30.43 2.79
N GLN A 169 -11.02 -30.81 2.15
CA GLN A 169 -12.13 -31.54 2.78
C GLN A 169 -11.70 -32.89 3.38
N ALA A 170 -10.78 -33.60 2.74
CA ALA A 170 -10.27 -34.88 3.24
C ALA A 170 -9.35 -34.78 4.46
N MET A 171 -8.85 -33.58 4.81
CA MET A 171 -7.99 -33.40 5.99
C MET A 171 -8.74 -33.75 7.30
N PRO A 172 -8.17 -34.57 8.19
CA PRO A 172 -8.80 -34.90 9.48
C PRO A 172 -9.07 -33.66 10.35
N HIS A 173 -8.12 -32.71 10.34
CA HIS A 173 -8.22 -31.43 11.02
C HIS A 173 -7.83 -30.31 10.06
N LYS A 174 -8.58 -29.21 10.10
CA LYS A 174 -8.42 -28.07 9.19
C LYS A 174 -7.55 -27.01 9.85
N ILE A 175 -6.68 -26.39 9.08
CA ILE A 175 -5.97 -25.17 9.49
C ILE A 175 -6.85 -23.96 9.17
N ALA A 176 -6.82 -22.94 10.04
CA ALA A 176 -7.66 -21.76 9.89
C ALA A 176 -7.25 -20.95 8.63
N GLY A 177 -8.23 -20.56 7.82
CA GLY A 177 -8.07 -19.63 6.70
C GLY A 177 -8.40 -18.19 7.10
N ASN A 178 -8.47 -17.28 6.12
CA ASN A 178 -8.77 -15.85 6.37
C ASN A 178 -10.28 -15.61 6.60
N TYR A 179 -11.08 -15.74 5.53
CA TYR A 179 -12.53 -15.52 5.57
C TYR A 179 -13.26 -16.66 4.85
N PRO A 180 -14.34 -17.19 5.45
CA PRO A 180 -15.20 -18.15 4.77
C PRO A 180 -15.95 -17.45 3.63
N SER A 181 -16.23 -18.21 2.55
CA SER A 181 -17.05 -17.67 1.47
C SER A 181 -18.47 -17.35 1.95
N PRO A 182 -19.00 -16.15 1.66
CA PRO A 182 -20.39 -15.80 1.96
C PRO A 182 -21.38 -16.41 0.95
N TYR A 183 -20.90 -17.05 -0.12
CA TYR A 183 -21.74 -17.53 -1.24
C TYR A 183 -21.93 -19.06 -1.27
N GLY A 184 -21.33 -19.80 -0.33
CA GLY A 184 -21.53 -21.25 -0.20
C GLY A 184 -20.84 -22.09 -1.27
N ASP A 185 -19.92 -21.52 -2.03
CA ASP A 185 -19.06 -22.23 -2.99
C ASP A 185 -17.87 -22.96 -2.32
N GLU A 186 -17.64 -22.69 -1.03
CA GLU A 186 -16.74 -23.41 -0.13
C GLU A 186 -17.45 -23.67 1.22
N PRO A 187 -17.25 -24.84 1.87
CA PRO A 187 -17.67 -25.04 3.25
C PRO A 187 -16.92 -24.08 4.20
N LYS A 188 -17.59 -23.60 5.25
CA LYS A 188 -17.01 -22.61 6.19
C LYS A 188 -15.74 -23.10 6.89
N ASP A 189 -15.60 -24.41 7.08
CA ASP A 189 -14.46 -25.07 7.73
C ASP A 189 -13.42 -25.60 6.72
N ALA A 190 -13.66 -25.50 5.41
CA ALA A 190 -12.78 -26.00 4.35
C ALA A 190 -12.46 -24.88 3.35
N MET A 191 -11.71 -23.87 3.81
CA MET A 191 -11.22 -22.77 3.00
C MET A 191 -9.96 -23.18 2.23
N VAL A 192 -9.91 -22.94 0.93
CA VAL A 192 -8.76 -23.31 0.08
C VAL A 192 -7.71 -22.21 -0.05
N GLY A 193 -8.05 -20.96 0.30
CA GLY A 193 -7.23 -19.78 0.00
C GLY A 193 -5.81 -19.83 0.55
N ASN A 194 -5.61 -20.40 1.74
CA ASN A 194 -4.31 -20.59 2.39
C ASN A 194 -3.48 -21.76 1.81
N PHE A 195 -4.04 -22.59 0.93
CA PHE A 195 -3.31 -23.63 0.21
C PHE A 195 -2.87 -23.20 -1.19
N ALA A 196 -3.41 -22.09 -1.70
CA ALA A 196 -3.05 -21.50 -2.97
C ALA A 196 -2.02 -20.38 -2.78
N ARG A 197 -0.92 -20.40 -3.53
CA ARG A 197 -0.04 -19.23 -3.66
C ARG A 197 -0.61 -18.26 -4.69
N LYS A 198 -1.63 -17.52 -4.26
CA LYS A 198 -2.43 -16.56 -5.02
C LYS A 198 -2.72 -15.34 -4.13
N PRO A 199 -2.92 -14.12 -4.68
CA PRO A 199 -3.32 -12.98 -3.88
C PRO A 199 -4.54 -13.31 -3.00
N ALA A 200 -4.37 -13.24 -1.68
CA ALA A 200 -5.35 -13.76 -0.73
C ALA A 200 -6.67 -12.99 -0.79
N TYR A 201 -6.61 -11.68 -1.04
CA TYR A 201 -7.78 -10.81 -1.14
C TYR A 201 -8.73 -11.17 -2.31
N HIS A 202 -8.28 -11.95 -3.31
CA HIS A 202 -9.17 -12.48 -4.36
C HIS A 202 -10.28 -13.37 -3.80
N PHE A 203 -10.07 -14.00 -2.64
CA PHE A 203 -11.07 -14.84 -1.97
C PHE A 203 -12.08 -14.03 -1.13
N GLY A 204 -11.99 -12.69 -1.18
CA GLY A 204 -12.79 -11.76 -0.37
C GLY A 204 -12.05 -11.35 0.90
N TRP A 205 -12.29 -10.11 1.33
CA TRP A 205 -11.79 -9.57 2.58
C TRP A 205 -12.84 -8.66 3.21
N ASP A 206 -12.66 -8.23 4.45
CA ASP A 206 -13.62 -7.35 5.14
C ASP A 206 -13.67 -5.89 4.65
N TRP A 207 -12.95 -5.57 3.57
CA TRP A 207 -13.03 -4.32 2.80
C TRP A 207 -13.19 -4.52 1.29
N GLY A 208 -13.11 -5.76 0.78
CA GLY A 208 -12.99 -6.04 -0.65
C GLY A 208 -13.87 -7.20 -1.12
N PRO A 209 -14.25 -7.24 -2.41
CA PRO A 209 -15.11 -8.28 -2.96
C PRO A 209 -14.36 -9.59 -3.13
N ARG A 210 -15.13 -10.68 -3.23
CA ARG A 210 -14.61 -11.98 -3.64
C ARG A 210 -14.67 -12.12 -5.16
N TYR A 211 -13.53 -11.92 -5.81
CA TYR A 211 -13.32 -12.23 -7.24
C TYR A 211 -12.14 -13.17 -7.40
N VAL A 212 -12.40 -14.47 -7.31
CA VAL A 212 -11.40 -15.52 -7.54
C VAL A 212 -11.13 -15.62 -9.04
N THR A 213 -10.30 -14.70 -9.55
CA THR A 213 -10.00 -14.59 -10.97
C THR A 213 -8.95 -15.61 -11.45
N ALA A 214 -8.73 -15.65 -12.77
CA ALA A 214 -7.66 -16.40 -13.42
C ALA A 214 -7.15 -15.62 -14.63
N GLY A 215 -5.90 -15.89 -15.06
CA GLY A 215 -5.38 -15.31 -16.30
C GLY A 215 -3.85 -15.12 -16.32
N VAL A 216 -3.38 -14.60 -17.46
CA VAL A 216 -1.99 -14.16 -17.64
C VAL A 216 -1.89 -12.74 -17.10
N TRP A 217 -1.71 -12.61 -15.79
CA TRP A 217 -1.90 -11.34 -15.06
C TRP A 217 -0.69 -10.41 -15.09
N ARG A 218 0.46 -10.87 -15.61
CA ARG A 218 1.66 -10.07 -15.91
C ARG A 218 2.21 -10.41 -17.31
N GLY A 219 3.26 -9.71 -17.73
CA GLY A 219 3.83 -9.82 -19.07
C GLY A 219 4.31 -11.21 -19.47
N VAL A 220 4.34 -11.45 -20.78
CA VAL A 220 4.98 -12.61 -21.41
C VAL A 220 6.00 -12.10 -22.42
N ASP A 221 7.22 -12.59 -22.35
CA ASP A 221 8.30 -12.19 -23.25
C ASP A 221 9.06 -13.40 -23.82
N LEU A 222 9.52 -13.26 -25.06
CA LEU A 222 10.39 -14.22 -25.73
C LEU A 222 11.81 -13.63 -25.78
N GLN A 223 12.74 -14.27 -25.09
CA GLN A 223 14.15 -13.87 -25.09
C GLN A 223 14.96 -14.87 -25.91
N ALA A 224 15.76 -14.38 -26.86
CA ALA A 224 16.67 -15.22 -27.63
C ALA A 224 18.06 -14.58 -27.67
N TRP A 225 19.11 -15.38 -27.54
CA TRP A 225 20.49 -14.90 -27.43
C TRP A 225 21.49 -15.87 -28.06
N ASP A 226 22.70 -15.35 -28.34
CA ASP A 226 23.78 -16.13 -28.93
C ASP A 226 24.52 -16.95 -27.86
N THR A 227 25.61 -16.41 -27.33
CA THR A 227 26.55 -17.15 -26.48
C THR A 227 26.27 -16.93 -25.00
N HIS A 228 26.03 -15.68 -24.59
CA HIS A 228 25.75 -15.35 -23.20
C HIS A 228 24.73 -14.22 -23.07
N ARG A 229 24.04 -14.24 -21.94
CA ARG A 229 23.01 -13.27 -21.53
C ARG A 229 23.35 -12.76 -20.13
N LEU A 230 23.17 -11.48 -19.90
CA LEU A 230 23.20 -10.91 -18.55
C LEU A 230 21.82 -11.12 -17.91
N ALA A 231 21.68 -12.09 -17.02
CA ALA A 231 20.41 -12.49 -16.43
C ALA A 231 19.95 -11.55 -15.31
N ASP A 232 20.89 -11.05 -14.50
CA ASP A 232 20.61 -10.21 -13.33
C ASP A 232 21.75 -9.19 -13.08
N LEU A 233 21.38 -8.05 -12.50
CA LEU A 233 22.26 -6.96 -12.07
C LEU A 233 21.80 -6.49 -10.69
N ALA A 234 22.66 -6.58 -9.69
CA ALA A 234 22.43 -6.02 -8.36
C ALA A 234 23.66 -5.24 -7.88
N VAL A 235 23.47 -4.35 -6.89
CA VAL A 235 24.56 -3.54 -6.34
C VAL A 235 24.50 -3.61 -4.82
N ARG A 236 25.47 -4.30 -4.22
CA ARG A 236 25.63 -4.36 -2.77
C ARG A 236 26.42 -3.15 -2.29
N THR A 237 25.95 -2.50 -1.24
CA THR A 237 26.70 -1.44 -0.55
C THR A 237 27.51 -2.07 0.58
N ASP A 238 28.83 -2.20 0.40
CA ASP A 238 29.72 -2.83 1.38
C ASP A 238 30.11 -1.85 2.50
N ALA A 239 30.24 -0.56 2.18
CA ALA A 239 30.47 0.50 3.14
C ALA A 239 29.96 1.86 2.62
N LEU A 240 29.41 2.70 3.50
CA LEU A 240 28.92 4.03 3.15
C LEU A 240 29.24 5.06 4.24
N SER A 241 30.01 6.09 3.88
CA SER A 241 30.29 7.27 4.72
C SER A 241 29.93 8.56 3.95
N ALA A 242 30.19 9.73 4.54
CA ALA A 242 30.03 10.99 3.82
C ALA A 242 31.16 11.21 2.79
N GLN A 243 32.30 10.51 2.96
CA GLN A 243 33.50 10.67 2.13
C GLN A 243 33.58 9.62 1.02
N GLN A 244 33.01 8.43 1.22
CA GLN A 244 33.21 7.28 0.33
C GLN A 244 32.02 6.33 0.36
N ALA A 245 31.68 5.74 -0.78
CA ALA A 245 30.88 4.52 -0.89
C ALA A 245 31.71 3.40 -1.54
N LYS A 246 31.74 2.23 -0.91
CA LYS A 246 32.31 1.01 -1.49
C LYS A 246 31.15 0.11 -1.90
N LEU A 247 31.09 -0.20 -3.19
CA LEU A 247 30.02 -0.97 -3.81
C LEU A 247 30.60 -2.23 -4.45
N THR A 248 29.81 -3.30 -4.48
CA THR A 248 30.08 -4.46 -5.32
C THR A 248 28.91 -4.62 -6.29
N VAL A 249 29.19 -4.49 -7.59
CA VAL A 249 28.23 -4.82 -8.65
C VAL A 249 28.24 -6.34 -8.85
N LEU A 250 27.09 -6.95 -8.61
CA LEU A 250 26.84 -8.38 -8.69
C LEU A 250 26.11 -8.67 -10.01
N LEU A 251 26.70 -9.51 -10.86
CA LEU A 251 26.14 -9.90 -12.15
C LEU A 251 25.90 -11.40 -12.17
N GLN A 252 24.73 -11.81 -12.66
CA GLN A 252 24.49 -13.20 -13.06
C GLN A 252 24.57 -13.31 -14.58
N VAL A 253 25.52 -14.08 -15.08
CA VAL A 253 25.75 -14.29 -16.50
C VAL A 253 25.45 -15.73 -16.86
N GLU A 254 24.48 -15.92 -17.75
CA GLU A 254 24.22 -17.23 -18.35
C GLU A 254 25.09 -17.38 -19.59
N GLN A 255 25.94 -18.39 -19.57
CA GLN A 255 26.79 -18.80 -20.69
C GLN A 255 26.20 -20.06 -21.32
N GLY A 256 26.25 -20.15 -22.65
CA GLY A 256 25.79 -21.31 -23.41
C GLY A 256 26.63 -22.58 -23.16
N ALA A 257 26.46 -23.58 -24.05
CA ALA A 257 27.01 -24.91 -23.83
C ALA A 257 28.55 -25.00 -23.78
N ALA A 258 29.27 -24.03 -24.34
CA ALA A 258 30.73 -23.98 -24.35
C ALA A 258 31.27 -22.94 -23.36
N ALA A 259 32.38 -23.27 -22.69
CA ALA A 259 33.13 -22.31 -21.89
C ALA A 259 33.63 -21.16 -22.78
N GLY A 260 33.79 -19.97 -22.20
CA GLY A 260 34.22 -18.80 -22.95
C GLY A 260 34.72 -17.68 -22.05
N SER A 261 34.81 -16.49 -22.63
CA SER A 261 35.12 -15.26 -21.90
C SER A 261 34.20 -14.14 -22.37
N ALA A 262 33.90 -13.20 -21.49
CA ALA A 262 33.21 -11.97 -21.83
C ALA A 262 33.94 -10.76 -21.24
N VAL A 263 33.81 -9.61 -21.88
CA VAL A 263 34.29 -8.33 -21.37
C VAL A 263 33.13 -7.64 -20.65
N VAL A 264 33.24 -7.52 -19.33
CA VAL A 264 32.25 -6.82 -18.50
C VAL A 264 32.61 -5.33 -18.46
N ASN A 265 31.69 -4.49 -18.93
CA ASN A 265 31.76 -3.03 -18.83
C ASN A 265 30.70 -2.55 -17.83
N VAL A 266 31.12 -1.85 -16.77
CA VAL A 266 30.23 -1.20 -15.79
C VAL A 266 30.43 0.31 -15.86
N ASP A 267 29.34 1.07 -15.98
CA ASP A 267 29.29 2.53 -15.88
C ASP A 267 28.34 2.91 -14.73
N VAL A 268 28.80 3.76 -13.81
CA VAL A 268 27.97 4.31 -12.74
C VAL A 268 27.78 5.79 -12.98
N GLN A 269 26.53 6.21 -13.08
CA GLN A 269 26.13 7.59 -13.30
C GLN A 269 25.53 8.18 -12.03
N ASP A 270 25.91 9.41 -11.72
CA ASP A 270 25.37 10.17 -10.59
C ASP A 270 23.93 10.63 -10.83
N PRO A 271 23.25 11.21 -9.83
CA PRO A 271 21.86 11.69 -9.98
C PRO A 271 21.68 12.77 -11.06
N GLN A 272 22.77 13.36 -11.56
CA GLN A 272 22.76 14.33 -12.65
C GLN A 272 23.08 13.69 -14.01
N GLY A 273 23.20 12.35 -14.08
CA GLY A 273 23.49 11.58 -15.29
C GLY A 273 24.96 11.60 -15.72
N ARG A 274 25.88 12.05 -14.87
CA ARG A 274 27.31 12.09 -15.18
C ARG A 274 27.97 10.79 -14.74
N SER A 275 28.76 10.18 -15.63
CA SER A 275 29.58 9.02 -15.30
C SER A 275 30.62 9.38 -14.23
N VAL A 276 30.56 8.70 -13.09
CA VAL A 276 31.43 8.89 -11.92
C VAL A 276 32.33 7.70 -11.64
N ALA A 277 32.04 6.52 -12.21
CA ALA A 277 32.94 5.38 -12.19
C ALA A 277 32.73 4.52 -13.45
N ARG A 278 33.84 3.98 -13.99
CA ARG A 278 33.82 2.99 -15.07
C ARG A 278 34.80 1.87 -14.77
N VAL A 279 34.35 0.63 -14.94
CA VAL A 279 35.18 -0.56 -14.78
C VAL A 279 35.03 -1.44 -16.03
N LYS A 280 36.17 -1.88 -16.57
CA LYS A 280 36.24 -2.83 -17.69
C LYS A 280 37.07 -4.03 -17.26
N ARG A 281 36.51 -5.24 -17.34
CA ARG A 281 37.20 -6.47 -16.92
C ARG A 281 36.84 -7.65 -17.81
N THR A 282 37.84 -8.43 -18.21
CA THR A 282 37.61 -9.73 -18.85
C THR A 282 37.35 -10.79 -17.80
N VAL A 283 36.30 -11.59 -17.98
CA VAL A 283 35.93 -12.70 -17.10
C VAL A 283 35.87 -14.00 -17.87
N LEU A 284 36.27 -15.11 -17.22
CA LEU A 284 36.12 -16.45 -17.75
C LEU A 284 34.76 -17.00 -17.30
N LEU A 285 34.01 -17.54 -18.25
CA LEU A 285 32.66 -18.05 -18.05
C LEU A 285 32.64 -19.56 -18.28
N LYS A 286 32.09 -20.29 -17.32
CA LYS A 286 31.79 -21.72 -17.44
C LYS A 286 30.41 -21.88 -18.09
N PRO A 287 30.12 -23.01 -18.76
CA PRO A 287 28.77 -23.29 -19.25
C PRO A 287 27.74 -23.17 -18.12
N GLY A 288 26.59 -22.57 -18.41
CA GLY A 288 25.52 -22.32 -17.44
C GLY A 288 25.65 -20.98 -16.70
N GLN A 289 25.16 -20.93 -15.45
CA GLN A 289 25.11 -19.70 -14.65
C GLN A 289 26.47 -19.37 -14.02
N ASN A 290 26.86 -18.10 -14.08
CA ASN A 290 28.10 -17.58 -13.50
C ASN A 290 27.81 -16.33 -12.67
N ALA A 291 28.31 -16.29 -11.44
CA ALA A 291 28.31 -15.09 -10.61
C ALA A 291 29.61 -14.29 -10.85
N VAL A 292 29.48 -13.00 -11.18
CA VAL A 292 30.61 -12.09 -11.40
C VAL A 292 30.48 -10.91 -10.46
N GLU A 293 31.56 -10.60 -9.75
CA GLU A 293 31.63 -9.44 -8.85
C GLU A 293 32.59 -8.39 -9.42
N VAL A 294 32.13 -7.13 -9.45
CA VAL A 294 32.90 -5.97 -9.90
C VAL A 294 32.89 -4.91 -8.80
N PRO A 295 34.00 -4.69 -8.08
CA PRO A 295 34.08 -3.65 -7.06
C PRO A 295 34.11 -2.27 -7.69
N VAL A 296 33.39 -1.32 -7.10
CA VAL A 296 33.31 0.08 -7.51
C VAL A 296 33.43 0.98 -6.27
N GLU A 297 34.17 2.07 -6.39
CA GLU A 297 34.32 3.06 -5.33
C GLU A 297 33.84 4.43 -5.81
N LEU A 298 33.05 5.12 -5.00
CA LEU A 298 32.56 6.47 -5.25
C LEU A 298 33.07 7.41 -4.15
N VAL A 299 33.57 8.58 -4.56
CA VAL A 299 34.04 9.63 -3.64
C VAL A 299 32.93 10.63 -3.40
N LYS A 300 32.73 11.03 -2.13
CA LYS A 300 31.67 11.97 -1.68
C LYS A 300 30.29 11.59 -2.24
N PRO A 301 29.79 10.38 -1.91
CA PRO A 301 28.52 9.90 -2.44
C PRO A 301 27.34 10.78 -2.00
N GLN A 302 26.39 10.98 -2.92
CA GLN A 302 25.08 11.57 -2.63
C GLN A 302 24.17 10.46 -2.07
N ARG A 303 23.63 10.63 -0.85
CA ARG A 303 22.82 9.61 -0.19
C ARG A 303 21.35 9.75 -0.55
N TRP A 304 20.65 8.65 -0.66
CA TRP A 304 19.19 8.64 -0.69
C TRP A 304 18.65 8.82 0.74
N TRP A 305 17.65 9.69 0.90
CA TRP A 305 16.96 9.94 2.16
C TRP A 305 15.44 9.81 2.01
N PRO A 306 14.73 9.35 3.05
CA PRO A 306 13.28 9.46 3.08
C PRO A 306 12.83 10.92 3.11
N VAL A 307 11.58 11.16 2.70
CA VAL A 307 10.96 12.48 2.70
C VAL A 307 11.05 13.12 4.09
N GLY A 308 11.43 14.40 4.11
CA GLY A 308 11.66 15.17 5.33
C GLY A 308 13.07 15.07 5.91
N HIS A 309 13.95 14.20 5.39
CA HIS A 309 15.32 14.00 5.92
C HIS A 309 16.45 14.30 4.92
N GLY A 310 16.14 14.60 3.67
CA GLY A 310 17.13 14.95 2.64
C GLY A 310 16.60 14.73 1.22
N ALA A 311 17.50 14.74 0.25
CA ALA A 311 17.20 14.46 -1.15
C ALA A 311 17.08 12.94 -1.41
N GLN A 312 16.26 12.58 -2.39
CA GLN A 312 16.06 11.20 -2.85
C GLN A 312 17.05 10.87 -3.98
N ASP A 313 18.35 11.12 -3.74
CA ASP A 313 19.39 10.96 -4.76
C ASP A 313 19.51 9.49 -5.21
N ARG A 314 19.52 9.27 -6.53
CA ARG A 314 19.62 7.94 -7.15
C ARG A 314 20.69 7.92 -8.22
N TYR A 315 21.52 6.88 -8.19
CA TYR A 315 22.52 6.59 -9.20
C TYR A 315 21.95 5.61 -10.22
N THR A 316 22.47 5.63 -11.44
CA THR A 316 22.17 4.64 -12.47
C THR A 316 23.41 3.79 -12.70
N VAL A 317 23.29 2.47 -12.53
CA VAL A 317 24.37 1.50 -12.78
C VAL A 317 24.03 0.72 -14.03
N GLN A 318 24.92 0.82 -15.01
CA GLN A 318 24.78 0.18 -16.32
C GLN A 318 25.86 -0.89 -16.46
N ALA A 319 25.47 -2.12 -16.75
CA ALA A 319 26.37 -3.23 -17.01
C ALA A 319 26.15 -3.78 -18.44
N ARG A 320 27.24 -4.06 -19.15
CA ARG A 320 27.23 -4.66 -20.49
C ARG A 320 28.26 -5.77 -20.62
N LEU A 321 27.92 -6.82 -21.34
CA LEU A 321 28.82 -7.88 -21.78
C LEU A 321 29.23 -7.65 -23.23
N ASP A 322 30.54 -7.58 -23.46
CA ASP A 322 31.18 -7.25 -24.73
C ASP A 322 30.76 -5.88 -25.31
N ASP A 323 31.35 -5.51 -26.44
CA ASP A 323 31.02 -4.29 -27.16
C ASP A 323 29.95 -4.63 -28.24
N GLY A 324 28.69 -4.24 -28.04
CA GLY A 324 27.59 -4.58 -28.97
C GLY A 324 26.21 -4.03 -28.57
N ALA A 325 25.25 -4.09 -29.51
CA ALA A 325 23.88 -3.58 -29.35
C ALA A 325 22.87 -4.64 -28.85
N ASP A 326 23.31 -5.86 -28.56
CA ASP A 326 22.46 -6.95 -28.08
C ASP A 326 21.86 -6.62 -26.70
N ALA A 327 20.54 -6.43 -26.64
CA ALA A 327 19.82 -6.09 -25.42
C ALA A 327 19.94 -7.17 -24.34
N THR A 328 20.15 -8.43 -24.72
CA THR A 328 20.28 -9.52 -23.74
C THR A 328 21.59 -9.47 -22.95
N ARG A 329 22.58 -8.70 -23.44
CA ARG A 329 23.90 -8.51 -22.82
C ARG A 329 24.01 -7.25 -21.97
N ALA A 330 22.94 -6.47 -21.85
CA ALA A 330 22.94 -5.21 -21.14
C ALA A 330 21.89 -5.22 -20.03
N ARG A 331 22.19 -4.63 -18.87
CA ARG A 331 21.24 -4.36 -17.78
C ARG A 331 21.52 -2.99 -17.21
N GLU A 332 20.47 -2.32 -16.78
CA GLU A 332 20.54 -1.06 -16.07
C GLU A 332 19.78 -1.21 -14.75
N GLN A 333 20.32 -0.63 -13.68
CA GLN A 333 19.68 -0.59 -12.39
C GLN A 333 19.83 0.78 -11.75
N ARG A 334 18.71 1.39 -11.34
CA ARG A 334 18.73 2.56 -10.46
C ARG A 334 18.88 2.10 -9.01
N ILE A 335 19.71 2.82 -8.25
CA ILE A 335 20.00 2.53 -6.84
C ILE A 335 20.02 3.81 -6.01
N GLY A 336 19.62 3.75 -4.75
CA GLY A 336 19.81 4.82 -3.77
C GLY A 336 20.79 4.38 -2.68
N LEU A 337 21.86 5.16 -2.47
CA LEU A 337 22.89 4.85 -1.48
C LEU A 337 22.39 5.21 -0.08
N ARG A 338 22.13 4.21 0.76
CA ARG A 338 21.73 4.39 2.16
C ARG A 338 22.20 3.23 3.04
N THR A 339 22.23 3.45 4.36
CA THR A 339 22.24 2.35 5.34
C THR A 339 20.85 2.19 5.96
N VAL A 340 20.50 0.95 6.30
CA VAL A 340 19.24 0.59 6.96
C VAL A 340 19.54 -0.30 8.16
N GLU A 341 18.96 0.02 9.31
CA GLU A 341 19.01 -0.78 10.53
C GLU A 341 17.61 -0.79 11.17
N LEU A 342 17.17 -1.96 11.63
CA LEU A 342 16.03 -2.08 12.54
C LEU A 342 16.58 -2.21 13.96
N ARG A 343 16.56 -1.12 14.72
CA ARG A 343 17.13 -1.04 16.06
C ARG A 343 16.16 -1.60 17.10
N ARG A 344 16.64 -2.56 17.88
CA ARG A 344 15.87 -3.30 18.90
C ARG A 344 16.62 -3.43 20.23
N GLU A 345 17.18 -2.33 20.73
CA GLU A 345 17.88 -2.33 22.01
C GLU A 345 16.92 -2.57 23.18
N GLU A 346 17.34 -3.35 24.17
CA GLU A 346 16.57 -3.50 25.41
C GLU A 346 16.65 -2.22 26.23
N ASP A 347 15.53 -1.84 26.85
CA ASP A 347 15.52 -0.74 27.81
C ASP A 347 15.73 -1.25 29.25
N GLY A 348 16.09 -0.32 30.15
CA GLY A 348 16.30 -0.64 31.57
C GLY A 348 15.04 -1.09 32.33
N LYS A 349 13.90 -1.27 31.66
CA LYS A 349 12.62 -1.73 32.23
C LYS A 349 12.17 -3.08 31.65
N GLY A 350 13.02 -3.74 30.87
CA GLY A 350 12.73 -5.07 30.28
C GLY A 350 11.96 -5.02 28.95
N GLY A 351 11.67 -3.84 28.42
CA GLY A 351 11.14 -3.66 27.06
C GLY A 351 12.24 -3.69 26.01
N GLN A 352 11.85 -3.66 24.73
CA GLN A 352 12.78 -3.67 23.60
C GLN A 352 12.34 -2.64 22.55
N GLY A 353 13.24 -1.76 22.11
CA GLY A 353 12.95 -0.78 21.07
C GLY A 353 12.50 -1.42 19.75
N PHE A 354 11.87 -0.61 18.89
CA PHE A 354 11.58 -0.97 17.51
C PHE A 354 11.64 0.32 16.69
N ALA A 355 12.80 0.63 16.11
CA ALA A 355 13.03 1.88 15.39
C ALA A 355 13.76 1.65 14.07
N PHE A 356 13.32 2.34 13.02
CA PHE A 356 14.03 2.38 11.75
C PHE A 356 15.14 3.43 11.80
N VAL A 357 16.35 3.01 11.47
CA VAL A 357 17.53 3.88 11.43
C VAL A 357 18.03 3.95 9.99
N ILE A 358 17.89 5.13 9.37
CA ILE A 358 18.32 5.37 7.99
C ILE A 358 19.50 6.33 8.01
N ASN A 359 20.63 5.92 7.40
CA ASN A 359 21.86 6.73 7.38
C ASN A 359 22.35 7.17 8.78
N GLY A 360 22.05 6.37 9.81
CA GLY A 360 22.40 6.66 11.21
C GLY A 360 21.37 7.52 11.97
N VAL A 361 20.23 7.85 11.37
CA VAL A 361 19.17 8.67 11.99
C VAL A 361 17.94 7.83 12.28
N GLU A 362 17.45 7.85 13.52
CA GLU A 362 16.18 7.25 13.90
C GLU A 362 14.99 8.02 13.31
N ILE A 363 14.22 7.34 12.47
CA ILE A 363 13.06 7.86 11.78
C ILE A 363 11.80 7.41 12.52
N PHE A 364 11.00 8.37 13.00
CA PHE A 364 9.64 8.05 13.44
C PHE A 364 8.81 7.73 12.18
N ALA A 365 8.32 6.50 12.07
CA ALA A 365 7.51 6.09 10.92
C ALA A 365 6.10 6.71 10.98
N LYS A 366 5.75 7.48 9.97
CA LYS A 366 4.44 8.13 9.81
C LYS A 366 3.82 7.60 8.52
N GLY A 367 2.69 6.94 8.62
CA GLY A 367 2.19 6.25 7.45
C GLY A 367 0.88 5.53 7.61
N ALA A 368 0.68 4.60 6.68
CA ALA A 368 -0.48 3.74 6.61
C ALA A 368 -0.13 2.40 5.96
N ASN A 369 -1.03 1.43 6.10
CA ASN A 369 -0.99 0.17 5.38
C ASN A 369 -1.59 0.34 3.99
N VAL A 370 -0.90 -0.16 2.97
CA VAL A 370 -1.32 -0.16 1.57
C VAL A 370 -1.83 -1.55 1.23
N ILE A 371 -2.96 -1.57 0.55
CA ILE A 371 -3.57 -2.78 -0.02
C ILE A 371 -3.54 -2.67 -1.56
N PRO A 372 -3.95 -3.70 -2.32
CA PRO A 372 -4.08 -3.59 -3.76
C PRO A 372 -4.91 -2.38 -4.22
N PHE A 373 -4.65 -1.91 -5.45
CA PHE A 373 -5.28 -0.69 -6.00
C PHE A 373 -6.54 -0.96 -6.82
N ASP A 374 -6.86 -2.23 -7.07
CA ASP A 374 -8.03 -2.69 -7.78
C ASP A 374 -8.31 -4.17 -7.42
N ALA A 375 -9.54 -4.66 -7.58
CA ALA A 375 -9.81 -6.10 -7.47
C ALA A 375 -9.25 -6.92 -8.65
N PHE A 376 -8.89 -6.25 -9.74
CA PHE A 376 -8.26 -6.81 -10.93
C PHE A 376 -6.90 -6.12 -11.15
N PRO A 377 -5.80 -6.68 -10.64
CA PRO A 377 -4.52 -5.95 -10.55
C PRO A 377 -3.92 -5.57 -11.91
N ALA A 378 -4.17 -6.38 -12.94
CA ALA A 378 -3.59 -6.20 -14.27
C ALA A 378 -4.03 -4.91 -14.99
N ARG A 379 -5.09 -4.22 -14.53
CA ARG A 379 -5.55 -2.94 -15.09
C ARG A 379 -5.10 -1.72 -14.28
N VAL A 380 -4.35 -1.90 -13.20
CA VAL A 380 -3.78 -0.79 -12.43
C VAL A 380 -2.62 -0.19 -13.22
N ASP A 381 -2.66 1.12 -13.45
CA ASP A 381 -1.59 1.85 -14.14
C ASP A 381 -0.73 2.69 -13.20
N ALA A 382 0.42 3.14 -13.72
CA ALA A 382 1.34 4.00 -12.96
C ALA A 382 0.72 5.35 -12.56
N THR A 383 -0.31 5.82 -13.26
CA THR A 383 -1.02 7.07 -12.94
C THR A 383 -1.79 6.91 -11.64
N ARG A 384 -2.55 5.82 -11.50
CA ARG A 384 -3.30 5.47 -10.29
C ARG A 384 -2.37 5.29 -9.10
N LEU A 385 -1.28 4.54 -9.27
CA LEU A 385 -0.25 4.36 -8.25
C LEU A 385 0.33 5.71 -7.81
N ARG A 386 0.74 6.55 -8.78
CA ARG A 386 1.32 7.87 -8.50
C ARG A 386 0.35 8.78 -7.79
N GLN A 387 -0.93 8.78 -8.15
CA GLN A 387 -1.96 9.60 -7.49
C GLN A 387 -2.02 9.31 -5.98
N VAL A 388 -2.11 8.03 -5.61
CA VAL A 388 -2.25 7.62 -4.21
C VAL A 388 -0.94 7.77 -3.43
N LEU A 389 0.21 7.43 -4.02
CA LEU A 389 1.51 7.60 -3.36
C LEU A 389 1.87 9.08 -3.19
N THR A 390 1.49 9.92 -4.13
CA THR A 390 1.59 11.38 -4.00
C THR A 390 0.71 11.88 -2.85
N ALA A 391 -0.52 11.34 -2.71
CA ALA A 391 -1.38 11.65 -1.59
C ALA A 391 -0.70 11.32 -0.24
N ALA A 392 -0.13 10.12 -0.10
CA ALA A 392 0.62 9.74 1.10
C ALA A 392 1.75 10.74 1.44
N ARG A 393 2.58 11.12 0.46
CA ARG A 393 3.61 12.16 0.63
C ARG A 393 3.00 13.49 1.07
N ASP A 394 1.93 13.93 0.41
CA ASP A 394 1.26 15.21 0.69
C ASP A 394 0.58 15.23 2.06
N ALA A 395 0.25 14.07 2.62
CA ALA A 395 -0.18 13.88 4.01
C ALA A 395 0.99 13.76 5.01
N ASN A 396 2.22 14.12 4.62
CA ASN A 396 3.43 14.06 5.44
C ASN A 396 3.81 12.65 5.91
N MET A 397 3.38 11.61 5.20
CA MET A 397 3.85 10.24 5.44
C MET A 397 5.28 10.06 4.95
N ASN A 398 6.03 9.20 5.62
CA ASN A 398 7.37 8.78 5.22
C ASN A 398 7.53 7.25 5.12
N MET A 399 6.49 6.47 5.46
CA MET A 399 6.50 5.02 5.39
C MET A 399 5.15 4.46 4.96
N LEU A 400 5.16 3.39 4.17
CA LEU A 400 4.01 2.60 3.78
C LEU A 400 4.31 1.12 4.05
N ARG A 401 3.34 0.38 4.58
CA ARG A 401 3.41 -1.07 4.68
C ARG A 401 2.61 -1.70 3.55
N ASN A 402 3.28 -2.37 2.61
CA ASN A 402 2.62 -3.16 1.59
C ASN A 402 2.17 -4.50 2.21
N TRP A 403 0.89 -4.60 2.50
CA TRP A 403 0.30 -5.64 3.34
C TRP A 403 0.23 -7.02 2.66
N GLY A 404 0.48 -8.08 3.43
CA GLY A 404 0.73 -9.43 2.93
C GLY A 404 -0.44 -10.17 2.26
N GLY A 405 -1.72 -9.84 2.47
CA GLY A 405 -2.79 -10.55 1.73
C GLY A 405 -3.06 -10.01 0.32
N GLY A 406 -2.29 -9.03 -0.14
CA GLY A 406 -2.33 -8.49 -1.50
C GLY A 406 -1.45 -9.26 -2.48
N TYR A 407 -0.63 -8.52 -3.23
CA TYR A 407 0.43 -9.04 -4.10
C TYR A 407 1.68 -8.15 -4.02
N TYR A 408 2.85 -8.67 -4.40
CA TYR A 408 4.03 -7.82 -4.60
C TYR A 408 3.72 -6.84 -5.72
N GLU A 409 3.74 -5.54 -5.45
CA GLU A 409 3.32 -4.52 -6.40
C GLU A 409 4.17 -4.50 -7.69
N ASP A 410 3.69 -3.76 -8.68
CA ASP A 410 4.42 -3.46 -9.91
C ASP A 410 5.70 -2.66 -9.61
N ASP A 411 6.72 -2.76 -10.47
CA ASP A 411 7.97 -2.02 -10.31
C ASP A 411 7.71 -0.49 -10.24
N ALA A 412 6.67 0.01 -10.92
CA ALA A 412 6.25 1.41 -10.87
C ALA A 412 5.90 1.88 -9.45
N PHE A 413 5.30 1.03 -8.60
CA PHE A 413 4.98 1.39 -7.21
C PHE A 413 6.24 1.74 -6.43
N PHE A 414 7.26 0.88 -6.51
CA PHE A 414 8.51 1.07 -5.79
C PHE A 414 9.36 2.18 -6.42
N ASP A 415 9.35 2.32 -7.74
CA ASP A 415 10.00 3.43 -8.43
C ASP A 415 9.47 4.81 -8.00
N ILE A 416 8.14 4.91 -7.81
CA ILE A 416 7.49 6.12 -7.30
C ILE A 416 7.83 6.29 -5.82
N ALA A 417 7.81 5.24 -5.00
CA ALA A 417 8.20 5.31 -3.60
C ALA A 417 9.66 5.80 -3.43
N ASP A 418 10.57 5.31 -4.28
CA ASP A 418 11.97 5.74 -4.34
C ASP A 418 12.10 7.22 -4.70
N GLU A 419 11.31 7.71 -5.67
CA GLU A 419 11.29 9.10 -6.10
C GLU A 419 10.73 10.04 -5.02
N LEU A 420 9.65 9.62 -4.36
CA LEU A 420 8.95 10.42 -3.36
C LEU A 420 9.59 10.34 -1.98
N GLY A 421 10.53 9.43 -1.74
CA GLY A 421 11.17 9.24 -0.44
C GLY A 421 10.29 8.50 0.56
N LEU A 422 9.38 7.65 0.09
CA LEU A 422 8.50 6.84 0.92
C LEU A 422 9.20 5.51 1.24
N LEU A 423 9.45 5.25 2.52
CA LEU A 423 9.94 3.96 2.98
C LEU A 423 8.86 2.89 2.78
N VAL A 424 9.26 1.68 2.42
CA VAL A 424 8.37 0.54 2.22
C VAL A 424 8.77 -0.57 3.19
N TRP A 425 7.82 -0.93 4.05
CA TRP A 425 7.77 -2.21 4.73
C TRP A 425 7.09 -3.19 3.77
N GLN A 426 7.80 -4.20 3.28
CA GLN A 426 7.29 -5.16 2.31
C GLN A 426 6.98 -6.50 2.99
N ASP A 427 5.71 -6.84 3.14
CA ASP A 427 5.34 -8.20 3.55
C ASP A 427 5.62 -9.20 2.40
N PHE A 428 5.88 -10.46 2.70
CA PHE A 428 5.63 -11.56 1.77
C PHE A 428 4.11 -11.83 1.71
N MET A 429 3.64 -12.43 0.63
CA MET A 429 2.19 -12.44 0.32
C MET A 429 1.38 -13.48 1.12
N PHE A 430 1.30 -13.25 2.43
CA PHE A 430 0.60 -14.03 3.44
C PHE A 430 -0.24 -13.12 4.34
N GLY A 431 -1.56 -13.32 4.35
CA GLY A 431 -2.53 -12.34 4.85
C GLY A 431 -3.13 -12.58 6.25
N GLY A 432 -2.88 -13.70 6.92
CA GLY A 432 -3.44 -13.97 8.27
C GLY A 432 -3.85 -15.41 8.55
N GLY A 433 -4.26 -16.16 7.53
CA GLY A 433 -4.63 -17.56 7.63
C GLY A 433 -3.41 -18.45 7.81
N MET A 434 -3.51 -19.52 8.59
CA MET A 434 -2.41 -20.45 8.79
C MET A 434 -2.04 -21.16 7.49
N GLN A 435 -0.77 -21.15 7.11
CA GLN A 435 -0.28 -21.80 5.89
C GLN A 435 0.08 -23.28 6.11
N PRO A 436 0.03 -24.12 5.07
CA PRO A 436 0.54 -25.48 5.10
C PRO A 436 2.08 -25.52 5.01
N GLY A 437 2.77 -24.72 5.83
CA GLY A 437 4.24 -24.67 5.89
C GLY A 437 4.87 -26.01 6.30
N TYR A 438 4.10 -26.98 6.77
CA TYR A 438 4.60 -28.33 7.03
C TYR A 438 4.71 -29.21 5.78
N ASP A 439 4.20 -28.76 4.63
CA ASP A 439 4.34 -29.43 3.33
C ASP A 439 5.61 -28.91 2.62
N PRO A 440 6.62 -29.77 2.41
CA PRO A 440 7.84 -29.40 1.70
C PRO A 440 7.60 -28.86 0.27
N THR A 441 6.56 -29.32 -0.41
CA THR A 441 6.25 -28.87 -1.79
C THR A 441 5.76 -27.42 -1.77
N PHE A 442 4.87 -27.10 -0.82
CA PHE A 442 4.39 -25.73 -0.61
C PHE A 442 5.56 -24.80 -0.26
N ARG A 443 6.40 -25.18 0.72
CA ARG A 443 7.58 -24.40 1.12
C ARG A 443 8.55 -24.17 -0.03
N ALA A 444 8.84 -25.19 -0.83
CA ALA A 444 9.73 -25.04 -1.99
C ALA A 444 9.18 -24.03 -3.01
N SER A 445 7.87 -24.02 -3.24
CA SER A 445 7.22 -23.01 -4.11
C SER A 445 7.34 -21.61 -3.52
N VAL A 446 7.15 -21.45 -2.20
CA VAL A 446 7.29 -20.15 -1.51
C VAL A 446 8.73 -19.65 -1.51
N VAL A 447 9.72 -20.53 -1.30
CA VAL A 447 11.14 -20.14 -1.37
C VAL A 447 11.50 -19.65 -2.77
N ALA A 448 10.99 -20.29 -3.82
CA ALA A 448 11.19 -19.84 -5.19
C ALA A 448 10.50 -18.49 -5.46
N GLU A 449 9.27 -18.31 -5.00
CA GLU A 449 8.56 -17.01 -5.02
C GLU A 449 9.35 -15.92 -4.32
N ALA A 450 9.89 -16.20 -3.13
CA ALA A 450 10.65 -15.25 -2.36
C ALA A 450 11.93 -14.84 -3.09
N ARG A 451 12.65 -15.81 -3.69
CA ARG A 451 13.84 -15.50 -4.49
C ARG A 451 13.53 -14.65 -5.72
N ASP A 452 12.44 -14.95 -6.44
CA ASP A 452 12.02 -14.17 -7.59
C ASP A 452 11.74 -12.71 -7.20
N ASN A 453 10.96 -12.49 -6.14
CA ASN A 453 10.52 -11.16 -5.75
C ASN A 453 11.59 -10.36 -5.00
N VAL A 454 12.38 -10.98 -4.11
CA VAL A 454 13.51 -10.29 -3.46
C VAL A 454 14.54 -9.86 -4.50
N ARG A 455 14.88 -10.72 -5.48
CA ARG A 455 15.82 -10.32 -6.56
C ARG A 455 15.26 -9.19 -7.42
N ARG A 456 13.97 -9.26 -7.78
CA ARG A 456 13.30 -8.20 -8.54
C ARG A 456 13.35 -6.86 -7.81
N LEU A 457 13.10 -6.86 -6.49
CA LEU A 457 12.81 -5.64 -5.75
C LEU A 457 13.98 -5.08 -4.90
N ARG A 458 15.02 -5.87 -4.61
CA ARG A 458 16.13 -5.51 -3.69
C ARG A 458 16.88 -4.21 -4.01
N HIS A 459 16.78 -3.73 -5.24
CA HIS A 459 17.49 -2.53 -5.67
C HIS A 459 16.78 -1.23 -5.26
N HIS A 460 15.49 -1.30 -4.92
CA HIS A 460 14.69 -0.14 -4.57
C HIS A 460 15.13 0.44 -3.22
N PRO A 461 15.58 1.71 -3.16
CA PRO A 461 15.94 2.31 -1.90
C PRO A 461 14.77 2.55 -0.94
N SER A 462 13.53 2.49 -1.41
CA SER A 462 12.35 2.57 -0.57
C SER A 462 12.21 1.36 0.36
N ILE A 463 12.56 0.14 -0.05
CA ILE A 463 12.34 -1.07 0.77
C ILE A 463 13.31 -1.12 1.95
N VAL A 464 12.79 -1.04 3.18
CA VAL A 464 13.60 -1.01 4.41
C VAL A 464 13.28 -2.12 5.39
N LEU A 465 12.29 -2.95 5.08
CA LEU A 465 12.01 -4.18 5.81
C LEU A 465 11.36 -5.19 4.88
N TRP A 466 11.75 -6.45 5.02
CA TRP A 466 10.97 -7.59 4.55
C TRP A 466 10.27 -8.25 5.73
N CYS A 467 8.98 -8.53 5.64
CA CYS A 467 8.20 -9.14 6.72
C CYS A 467 7.54 -10.43 6.26
N GLY A 468 7.60 -11.50 7.04
CA GLY A 468 7.16 -12.84 6.62
C GLY A 468 5.67 -12.96 6.30
N ASN A 469 4.80 -12.34 7.10
CA ASN A 469 3.35 -12.39 6.92
C ASN A 469 2.63 -11.29 7.70
N ASN A 470 1.34 -11.13 7.42
CA ASN A 470 0.38 -10.45 8.29
C ASN A 470 -0.25 -11.45 9.27
N GLU A 471 -0.25 -11.11 10.55
CA GLU A 471 -1.05 -11.64 11.67
C GLU A 471 -1.04 -13.14 11.97
N GLU A 472 -0.37 -13.99 11.19
CA GLU A 472 -0.41 -15.44 11.41
C GLU A 472 0.13 -15.83 12.80
N GLU A 473 1.13 -15.12 13.31
CA GLU A 473 1.69 -15.39 14.65
C GLU A 473 0.71 -15.09 15.77
N THR A 474 0.08 -13.91 15.74
CA THR A 474 -0.92 -13.52 16.75
C THR A 474 -2.22 -14.32 16.57
N ALA A 475 -2.56 -14.72 15.35
CA ALA A 475 -3.69 -15.62 15.11
C ALA A 475 -3.48 -16.98 15.77
N TRP A 476 -2.27 -17.54 15.65
CA TRP A 476 -1.89 -18.78 16.33
C TRP A 476 -1.90 -18.64 17.86
N LYS A 477 -1.26 -17.59 18.39
CA LYS A 477 -1.01 -17.41 19.83
C LYS A 477 -2.21 -16.86 20.59
N ASP A 478 -2.92 -15.88 20.03
CA ASP A 478 -3.89 -15.03 20.76
C ASP A 478 -5.33 -15.22 20.29
N TRP A 479 -5.59 -15.51 19.01
CA TRP A 479 -6.96 -15.62 18.48
C TRP A 479 -7.60 -17.00 18.73
N GLY A 480 -6.83 -17.95 19.24
CA GLY A 480 -7.28 -19.29 19.59
C GLY A 480 -7.04 -20.35 18.54
N HIS A 481 -6.51 -20.04 17.35
CA HIS A 481 -6.27 -21.03 16.30
C HIS A 481 -5.32 -22.14 16.76
N GLY A 482 -4.20 -21.78 17.39
CA GLY A 482 -3.24 -22.76 17.93
C GLY A 482 -3.82 -23.55 19.09
N ARG A 483 -4.58 -22.89 19.99
CA ARG A 483 -5.26 -23.55 21.12
C ARG A 483 -6.27 -24.59 20.64
N ASP A 484 -7.14 -24.20 19.71
CA ASP A 484 -8.24 -25.05 19.23
C ASP A 484 -7.69 -26.22 18.42
N LEU A 485 -6.67 -26.01 17.58
CA LEU A 485 -6.02 -27.08 16.84
C LEU A 485 -5.26 -28.03 17.77
N LYS A 486 -4.58 -27.51 18.81
CA LYS A 486 -3.90 -28.33 19.82
C LYS A 486 -4.88 -29.17 20.64
N ALA A 487 -6.08 -28.66 20.90
CA ALA A 487 -7.14 -29.42 21.56
C ALA A 487 -7.71 -30.54 20.65
N ALA A 488 -7.81 -30.29 19.35
CA ALA A 488 -8.29 -31.26 18.37
C ALA A 488 -7.25 -32.36 18.05
N ASP A 489 -6.01 -31.97 17.77
CA ASP A 489 -4.88 -32.87 17.46
C ASP A 489 -3.54 -32.21 17.85
N PRO A 490 -2.97 -32.55 19.02
CA PRO A 490 -1.71 -31.98 19.49
C PRO A 490 -0.52 -32.24 18.56
N ALA A 491 -0.47 -33.40 17.89
CA ALA A 491 0.64 -33.78 17.04
C ALA A 491 0.60 -33.00 15.73
N PHE A 492 -0.59 -32.87 15.14
CA PHE A 492 -0.78 -32.03 13.96
C PHE A 492 -0.58 -30.55 14.27
N ALA A 493 -1.05 -30.04 15.42
CA ALA A 493 -0.78 -28.68 15.85
C ALA A 493 0.72 -28.37 15.97
N ALA A 494 1.50 -29.28 16.57
CA ALA A 494 2.95 -29.14 16.65
C ALA A 494 3.61 -29.13 15.25
N LYS A 495 3.13 -29.98 14.34
CA LYS A 495 3.60 -30.00 12.95
C LYS A 495 3.28 -28.70 12.20
N VAL A 496 2.08 -28.14 12.38
CA VAL A 496 1.67 -26.85 11.78
C VAL A 496 2.55 -25.72 12.30
N TRP A 497 2.76 -25.63 13.61
CA TRP A 497 3.63 -24.62 14.20
C TRP A 497 5.08 -24.75 13.75
N GLN A 498 5.63 -25.97 13.69
CA GLN A 498 6.99 -26.16 13.17
C GLN A 498 7.09 -25.74 11.70
N GLY A 499 6.06 -26.02 10.89
CA GLY A 499 5.99 -25.54 9.50
C GLY A 499 5.96 -24.02 9.40
N TYR A 500 5.26 -23.34 10.32
CA TYR A 500 5.26 -21.88 10.44
C TYR A 500 6.67 -21.35 10.78
N VAL A 501 7.32 -21.90 11.81
CA VAL A 501 8.68 -21.50 12.21
C VAL A 501 9.68 -21.75 11.10
N ASP A 502 9.60 -22.89 10.43
CA ASP A 502 10.46 -23.22 9.32
C ASP A 502 10.31 -22.23 8.15
N LEU A 503 9.08 -21.87 7.80
CA LEU A 503 8.83 -20.96 6.69
C LEU A 503 9.19 -19.50 7.04
N PHE A 504 8.59 -18.96 8.09
CA PHE A 504 8.68 -17.54 8.44
C PHE A 504 9.83 -17.21 9.39
N GLY A 505 10.33 -18.18 10.15
CA GLY A 505 11.50 -17.99 11.00
C GLY A 505 12.81 -18.19 10.24
N ASN A 506 12.84 -19.18 9.34
CA ASN A 506 14.08 -19.68 8.73
C ASN A 506 14.14 -19.44 7.22
N ASP A 507 13.25 -20.03 6.42
CA ASP A 507 13.37 -20.06 4.96
C ASP A 507 13.33 -18.66 4.34
N LEU A 508 12.31 -17.85 4.66
CA LEU A 508 12.18 -16.50 4.13
C LEU A 508 13.28 -15.57 4.65
N ARG A 509 13.66 -15.72 5.93
CA ARG A 509 14.78 -14.99 6.53
C ARG A 509 16.09 -15.29 5.80
N GLN A 510 16.34 -16.56 5.48
CA GLN A 510 17.52 -16.99 4.74
C GLN A 510 17.53 -16.39 3.34
N VAL A 511 16.41 -16.42 2.61
CA VAL A 511 16.31 -15.79 1.28
C VAL A 511 16.63 -14.30 1.35
N VAL A 512 16.08 -13.57 2.33
CA VAL A 512 16.39 -12.14 2.51
C VAL A 512 17.84 -11.92 2.91
N GLY A 513 18.43 -12.76 3.76
CA GLY A 513 19.84 -12.68 4.12
C GLY A 513 20.79 -12.89 2.93
N GLU A 514 20.44 -13.78 2.01
CA GLU A 514 21.23 -14.09 0.81
C GLU A 514 21.04 -13.04 -0.30
N GLU A 515 19.80 -12.59 -0.53
CA GLU A 515 19.43 -11.83 -1.73
C GLU A 515 19.06 -10.36 -1.44
N GLY A 516 18.71 -10.01 -0.20
CA GLY A 516 18.08 -8.73 0.20
C GLY A 516 19.03 -7.57 0.44
N LEU A 517 20.32 -7.71 0.11
CA LEU A 517 21.33 -6.64 0.13
C LEU A 517 21.46 -5.91 1.47
N GLY A 518 21.25 -6.61 2.59
CA GLY A 518 21.40 -6.08 3.94
C GLY A 518 20.15 -5.39 4.51
N VAL A 519 19.01 -5.43 3.82
CA VAL A 519 17.72 -5.00 4.39
C VAL A 519 17.29 -6.01 5.47
N PRO A 520 16.82 -5.55 6.65
CA PRO A 520 16.40 -6.44 7.73
C PRO A 520 15.15 -7.27 7.37
N TYR A 521 14.97 -8.35 8.12
CA TYR A 521 13.80 -9.24 8.04
C TYR A 521 13.05 -9.30 9.37
N TRP A 522 11.72 -9.44 9.31
CA TRP A 522 10.80 -9.58 10.43
C TRP A 522 9.89 -10.79 10.23
N SER A 523 9.68 -11.66 11.21
CA SER A 523 8.93 -12.91 10.98
C SER A 523 7.44 -12.72 10.66
N SER A 524 6.77 -11.76 11.29
CA SER A 524 5.33 -11.51 11.16
C SER A 524 4.96 -10.12 11.68
N SER A 525 3.85 -9.54 11.23
CA SER A 525 3.30 -8.27 11.73
C SER A 525 1.89 -8.53 12.28
N PRO A 526 1.62 -8.43 13.60
CA PRO A 526 2.53 -8.04 14.66
C PRO A 526 3.33 -9.22 15.20
N SER A 527 4.56 -8.96 15.62
CA SER A 527 5.42 -9.98 16.23
C SER A 527 6.39 -9.38 17.25
N ASN A 528 7.13 -10.25 17.92
CA ASN A 528 8.39 -9.93 18.57
C ASN A 528 9.53 -10.81 18.01
N ASP A 529 9.44 -11.17 16.73
CA ASP A 529 10.31 -12.07 16.01
C ASP A 529 10.35 -13.49 16.61
N LEU A 530 9.17 -14.12 16.71
CA LEU A 530 8.94 -15.48 17.24
C LEU A 530 9.08 -15.66 18.77
N ASP A 531 9.31 -14.59 19.53
CA ASP A 531 9.37 -14.64 20.99
C ASP A 531 8.04 -15.13 21.61
N GLU A 532 8.00 -15.49 22.89
CA GLU A 532 6.83 -16.16 23.50
C GLU A 532 5.49 -15.44 23.20
N LYS A 533 5.48 -14.12 23.35
CA LYS A 533 4.31 -13.26 23.13
C LYS A 533 4.44 -12.47 21.82
N ALA A 534 3.40 -12.50 21.00
CA ALA A 534 3.20 -11.59 19.88
C ALA A 534 2.33 -10.40 20.29
N ASN A 535 2.20 -9.39 19.42
CA ASN A 535 1.29 -8.25 19.63
C ASN A 535 1.48 -7.52 20.98
N ASP A 536 2.74 -7.45 21.44
CA ASP A 536 3.11 -6.91 22.75
C ASP A 536 3.39 -5.40 22.70
N SER A 537 2.98 -4.67 23.73
CA SER A 537 3.21 -3.22 23.79
C SER A 537 4.66 -2.88 24.15
N ASN A 538 5.36 -3.78 24.86
CA ASN A 538 6.71 -3.53 25.35
C ASN A 538 7.82 -3.98 24.40
N ARG A 539 7.51 -4.77 23.38
CA ARG A 539 8.48 -5.37 22.45
C ARG A 539 7.86 -5.55 21.07
N GLY A 540 8.63 -5.32 20.01
CA GLY A 540 8.16 -5.52 18.64
C GLY A 540 7.11 -4.50 18.19
N ASP A 541 6.27 -4.92 17.24
CA ASP A 541 5.19 -4.12 16.67
C ASP A 541 3.80 -4.63 17.11
N LYS A 542 2.77 -3.79 16.96
CA LYS A 542 1.42 -4.05 17.48
C LYS A 542 0.33 -3.70 16.47
N HIS A 543 -0.67 -4.58 16.40
CA HIS A 543 -1.96 -4.36 15.73
C HIS A 543 -3.04 -4.19 16.80
N TYR A 544 -3.51 -2.96 16.99
CA TYR A 544 -4.48 -2.64 18.04
C TYR A 544 -5.90 -2.48 17.51
N TRP A 545 -6.63 -3.59 17.51
CA TRP A 545 -7.98 -3.70 16.97
C TRP A 545 -9.10 -3.65 18.00
N GLN A 546 -8.82 -3.42 19.28
CA GLN A 546 -9.86 -3.39 20.32
C GLN A 546 -10.77 -2.15 20.28
N VAL A 547 -10.32 -1.06 19.62
CA VAL A 547 -11.21 0.05 19.25
C VAL A 547 -12.14 -0.48 18.16
N TRP A 548 -11.83 -0.45 16.88
CA TRP A 548 -12.82 -0.83 15.87
C TRP A 548 -13.40 -2.25 15.97
N GLY A 549 -12.55 -3.25 16.21
CA GLY A 549 -12.88 -4.68 16.25
C GLY A 549 -13.65 -5.06 17.51
N ASN A 550 -13.41 -6.24 18.08
CA ASN A 550 -14.00 -6.59 19.38
C ASN A 550 -13.03 -6.21 20.51
N PRO A 551 -13.50 -5.60 21.62
CA PRO A 551 -14.90 -5.46 22.03
C PRO A 551 -15.58 -4.12 21.64
N ALA A 552 -15.09 -3.40 20.62
CA ALA A 552 -15.63 -2.10 20.21
C ALA A 552 -15.43 -0.98 21.26
N LEU A 553 -14.20 -0.82 21.77
CA LEU A 553 -13.90 0.19 22.79
C LEU A 553 -14.06 1.62 22.24
N PRO A 554 -14.39 2.61 23.09
CA PRO A 554 -14.35 4.02 22.71
C PRO A 554 -12.97 4.44 22.19
N VAL A 555 -12.93 5.43 21.31
CA VAL A 555 -11.67 5.89 20.66
C VAL A 555 -10.61 6.35 21.66
N GLN A 556 -11.01 6.83 22.85
CA GLN A 556 -10.11 7.23 23.93
C GLN A 556 -9.23 6.06 24.44
N ALA A 557 -9.63 4.80 24.19
CA ALA A 557 -8.81 3.64 24.50
C ALA A 557 -7.44 3.66 23.78
N TYR A 558 -7.33 4.33 22.62
CA TYR A 558 -6.04 4.53 21.95
C TYR A 558 -5.02 5.26 22.85
N LEU A 559 -5.45 6.14 23.75
CA LEU A 559 -4.55 6.89 24.64
C LEU A 559 -3.93 6.03 25.75
N ARG A 560 -4.46 4.81 25.95
CA ARG A 560 -4.01 3.84 26.96
C ARG A 560 -3.10 2.77 26.37
N GLU A 561 -3.03 2.70 25.05
CA GLU A 561 -2.22 1.75 24.32
C GLU A 561 -1.00 2.48 23.73
N THR A 562 0.20 2.10 24.18
CA THR A 562 1.45 2.74 23.75
C THR A 562 2.46 1.66 23.41
N PRO A 563 2.45 1.11 22.18
CA PRO A 563 3.43 0.10 21.78
C PRO A 563 4.75 0.72 21.35
N ARG A 564 5.78 -0.10 21.15
CA ARG A 564 7.08 0.34 20.59
C ARG A 564 6.93 0.80 19.14
N PHE A 565 6.06 0.11 18.39
CA PHE A 565 5.67 0.49 17.03
C PHE A 565 4.21 0.07 16.80
N MET A 566 3.35 0.98 16.34
CA MET A 566 1.98 0.64 15.96
C MET A 566 1.91 0.44 14.44
N SER A 567 1.89 -0.82 14.01
CA SER A 567 1.85 -1.22 12.60
C SER A 567 0.44 -1.34 12.04
N GLU A 568 -0.59 -1.54 12.88
CA GLU A 568 -2.00 -1.40 12.49
C GLU A 568 -2.90 -0.87 13.60
N TYR A 569 -3.85 -0.03 13.19
CA TYR A 569 -5.02 0.41 13.96
C TYR A 569 -5.92 1.20 12.99
N GLY A 570 -7.24 1.08 13.10
CA GLY A 570 -8.13 1.73 12.13
C GLY A 570 -9.55 1.98 12.64
N LEU A 571 -10.26 2.86 11.93
CA LEU A 571 -11.71 3.09 12.00
C LEU A 571 -12.26 3.13 10.58
N GLN A 572 -13.42 2.53 10.32
CA GLN A 572 -14.02 2.51 9.00
C GLN A 572 -14.73 3.84 8.68
N ALA A 573 -14.87 4.17 7.40
CA ALA A 573 -15.77 5.21 6.90
C ALA A 573 -16.25 4.92 5.47
N TRP A 574 -17.40 5.47 5.10
CA TRP A 574 -17.86 5.43 3.71
C TRP A 574 -17.02 6.36 2.82
N PRO A 575 -16.82 6.02 1.53
CA PRO A 575 -16.18 6.90 0.56
C PRO A 575 -17.04 8.13 0.29
N SER A 576 -16.55 9.07 -0.52
CA SER A 576 -17.31 10.26 -0.87
C SER A 576 -18.66 9.89 -1.51
N VAL A 577 -19.68 10.76 -1.35
CA VAL A 577 -21.01 10.54 -1.96
C VAL A 577 -20.90 10.37 -3.47
N ALA A 578 -20.04 11.13 -4.13
CA ALA A 578 -19.78 11.01 -5.56
C ALA A 578 -19.14 9.67 -5.96
N THR A 579 -18.52 8.94 -5.04
CA THR A 579 -18.02 7.57 -5.26
C THR A 579 -19.16 6.56 -5.04
N VAL A 580 -20.04 6.81 -4.07
CA VAL A 580 -21.26 5.99 -3.89
C VAL A 580 -22.21 6.11 -5.09
N ASP A 581 -22.29 7.28 -5.72
CA ASP A 581 -23.10 7.51 -6.92
C ASP A 581 -22.67 6.64 -8.12
N GLN A 582 -21.45 6.09 -8.11
CA GLN A 582 -20.96 5.16 -9.14
C GLN A 582 -21.54 3.75 -8.98
N ILE A 583 -22.00 3.39 -7.78
CA ILE A 583 -22.43 2.02 -7.44
C ILE A 583 -23.91 1.92 -7.10
N ALA A 584 -24.56 3.01 -6.69
CA ALA A 584 -25.94 3.01 -6.22
C ALA A 584 -26.71 4.26 -6.68
N THR A 585 -27.95 4.08 -7.11
CA THR A 585 -28.86 5.20 -7.36
C THR A 585 -29.23 5.93 -6.05
N ARG A 586 -29.70 7.18 -6.15
CA ARG A 586 -30.15 7.94 -4.95
C ARG A 586 -31.24 7.23 -4.15
N ALA A 587 -32.12 6.46 -4.80
CA ALA A 587 -33.15 5.69 -4.14
C ALA A 587 -32.58 4.45 -3.41
N GLU A 588 -31.40 3.96 -3.79
CA GLU A 588 -30.72 2.84 -3.15
C GLU A 588 -29.76 3.28 -2.03
N GLN A 589 -29.49 4.58 -1.90
CA GLN A 589 -28.62 5.14 -0.87
C GLN A 589 -29.34 5.19 0.50
N ARG A 590 -29.54 4.01 1.09
CA ARG A 590 -29.97 3.79 2.47
C ARG A 590 -29.03 2.81 3.14
N ILE A 591 -28.78 2.99 4.44
CA ILE A 591 -27.77 2.25 5.22
C ILE A 591 -27.95 0.72 5.13
N ASP A 592 -29.20 0.26 5.00
CA ASP A 592 -29.61 -1.14 4.99
C ASP A 592 -29.98 -1.67 3.60
N SER A 593 -29.84 -0.86 2.54
CA SER A 593 -30.23 -1.31 1.19
C SER A 593 -29.32 -2.45 0.70
N PRO A 594 -29.82 -3.33 -0.19
CA PRO A 594 -29.02 -4.45 -0.70
C PRO A 594 -27.69 -4.04 -1.33
N VAL A 595 -27.68 -2.95 -2.11
CA VAL A 595 -26.46 -2.43 -2.75
C VAL A 595 -25.48 -1.90 -1.71
N ILE A 596 -25.96 -1.06 -0.79
CA ILE A 596 -25.09 -0.48 0.26
C ILE A 596 -24.53 -1.57 1.19
N ARG A 597 -25.33 -2.59 1.51
CA ARG A 597 -24.87 -3.76 2.28
C ARG A 597 -23.86 -4.62 1.53
N ALA A 598 -24.01 -4.79 0.21
CA ALA A 598 -23.05 -5.55 -0.60
C ALA A 598 -21.66 -4.90 -0.62
N HIS A 599 -21.61 -3.58 -0.55
CA HIS A 599 -20.38 -2.77 -0.50
C HIS A 599 -19.86 -2.48 0.93
N GLN A 600 -20.47 -3.09 1.95
CA GLN A 600 -19.99 -3.14 3.32
C GLN A 600 -19.52 -4.58 3.62
N LYS A 601 -18.22 -4.79 3.84
CA LYS A 601 -17.67 -6.14 3.97
C LYS A 601 -17.37 -6.55 5.41
N PHE A 602 -17.24 -5.59 6.32
CA PHE A 602 -17.05 -5.88 7.73
C PHE A 602 -18.29 -6.57 8.32
N MET A 603 -18.05 -7.57 9.18
CA MET A 603 -19.10 -8.41 9.78
C MET A 603 -20.07 -9.01 8.75
N ALA A 604 -19.54 -9.44 7.60
CA ALA A 604 -20.31 -10.11 6.53
C ALA A 604 -21.54 -9.30 6.06
N GLY A 605 -21.39 -7.98 5.85
CA GLY A 605 -22.47 -7.11 5.39
C GLY A 605 -23.11 -6.26 6.49
N GLU A 606 -22.85 -6.55 7.76
CA GLU A 606 -23.48 -5.87 8.91
C GLU A 606 -22.64 -4.73 9.49
N GLY A 607 -21.47 -4.42 8.91
CA GLY A 607 -20.51 -3.45 9.45
C GLY A 607 -21.03 -2.02 9.60
N ASN A 608 -22.11 -1.65 8.92
CA ASN A 608 -22.77 -0.36 9.12
C ASN A 608 -23.32 -0.19 10.55
N SER A 609 -23.67 -1.29 11.24
CA SER A 609 -24.04 -1.24 12.66
C SER A 609 -22.87 -0.83 13.55
N ARG A 610 -21.66 -1.34 13.27
CA ARG A 610 -20.42 -0.91 13.95
C ARG A 610 -20.10 0.55 13.65
N LEU A 611 -20.28 0.97 12.40
CA LEU A 611 -20.08 2.37 12.01
C LEU A 611 -21.04 3.30 12.76
N LEU A 612 -22.34 2.97 12.78
CA LEU A 612 -23.36 3.72 13.51
C LEU A 612 -23.06 3.80 15.00
N HIS A 613 -22.63 2.69 15.62
CA HIS A 613 -22.22 2.69 17.02
C HIS A 613 -21.19 3.79 17.33
N TYR A 614 -20.10 3.86 16.55
CA TYR A 614 -19.08 4.89 16.73
C TYR A 614 -19.56 6.31 16.43
N ILE A 615 -20.40 6.46 15.40
CA ILE A 615 -21.01 7.76 15.08
C ILE A 615 -21.90 8.21 16.27
N GLU A 616 -22.78 7.37 16.78
CA GLU A 616 -23.72 7.73 17.85
C GLU A 616 -23.02 7.99 19.20
N LEU A 617 -21.88 7.35 19.46
CA LEU A 617 -21.06 7.65 20.64
C LEU A 617 -20.64 9.12 20.68
N GLY A 618 -20.04 9.65 19.60
CA GLY A 618 -19.50 11.02 19.60
C GLY A 618 -20.41 12.08 19.00
N TYR A 619 -21.27 11.69 18.05
CA TYR A 619 -21.85 12.60 17.06
C TYR A 619 -23.37 12.54 16.97
N GLY A 620 -24.03 11.55 17.58
CA GLY A 620 -25.49 11.40 17.51
C GLY A 620 -25.96 10.76 16.20
N THR A 621 -27.27 10.63 16.03
CA THR A 621 -27.87 9.86 14.92
C THR A 621 -27.86 10.67 13.60
N PRO A 622 -27.34 10.13 12.50
CA PRO A 622 -27.41 10.78 11.18
C PRO A 622 -28.85 10.97 10.71
N LYS A 623 -29.16 12.11 10.09
CA LYS A 623 -30.53 12.41 9.60
C LYS A 623 -30.89 11.73 8.27
N ASP A 624 -29.89 11.45 7.44
CA ASP A 624 -30.02 10.83 6.13
C ASP A 624 -28.69 10.14 5.75
N PHE A 625 -28.64 9.51 4.56
CA PHE A 625 -27.45 8.78 4.11
C PHE A 625 -26.24 9.69 3.83
N GLU A 626 -26.46 10.89 3.27
CA GLU A 626 -25.38 11.86 3.03
C GLU A 626 -24.79 12.37 4.35
N ASP A 627 -25.62 12.49 5.39
CA ASP A 627 -25.19 12.73 6.76
C ASP A 627 -24.43 11.55 7.36
N PHE A 628 -24.90 10.33 7.16
CA PHE A 628 -24.18 9.14 7.61
C PHE A 628 -22.77 9.05 6.98
N VAL A 629 -22.64 9.31 5.67
CA VAL A 629 -21.33 9.35 4.99
C VAL A 629 -20.43 10.42 5.60
N TYR A 630 -20.91 11.66 5.70
CA TYR A 630 -20.14 12.77 6.30
C TYR A 630 -19.68 12.43 7.72
N LEU A 631 -20.59 11.97 8.57
CA LEU A 631 -20.29 11.66 9.97
C LEU A 631 -19.39 10.46 10.15
N SER A 632 -19.48 9.46 9.27
CA SER A 632 -18.53 8.35 9.27
C SER A 632 -17.10 8.84 9.05
N GLN A 633 -16.90 9.80 8.14
CA GLN A 633 -15.58 10.34 7.84
C GLN A 633 -15.07 11.28 8.95
N VAL A 634 -15.93 12.11 9.55
CA VAL A 634 -15.55 12.94 10.71
C VAL A 634 -15.16 12.05 11.89
N MET A 635 -15.96 11.03 12.20
CA MET A 635 -15.67 10.05 13.26
C MET A 635 -14.32 9.37 13.05
N GLN A 636 -14.07 8.88 11.83
CA GLN A 636 -12.81 8.26 11.45
C GLN A 636 -11.63 9.23 11.63
N ALA A 637 -11.75 10.46 11.14
CA ALA A 637 -10.70 11.46 11.20
C ALA A 637 -10.32 11.83 12.65
N ASP A 638 -11.31 12.14 13.49
CA ASP A 638 -11.08 12.52 14.90
C ASP A 638 -10.46 11.35 15.69
N GLY A 639 -10.97 10.13 15.50
CA GLY A 639 -10.48 8.95 16.23
C GLY A 639 -9.05 8.55 15.84
N ILE A 640 -8.71 8.55 14.56
CA ILE A 640 -7.35 8.22 14.11
C ILE A 640 -6.36 9.34 14.44
N ALA A 641 -6.78 10.61 14.38
CA ALA A 641 -5.95 11.73 14.81
C ALA A 641 -5.55 11.60 16.29
N LEU A 642 -6.48 11.17 17.15
CA LEU A 642 -6.23 10.92 18.56
C LEU A 642 -5.08 9.91 18.77
N ALA A 643 -5.18 8.76 18.10
CA ALA A 643 -4.18 7.70 18.18
C ALA A 643 -2.82 8.13 17.58
N ALA A 644 -2.82 8.71 16.38
CA ALA A 644 -1.60 9.11 15.69
C ALA A 644 -0.82 10.19 16.47
N LEU A 645 -1.52 11.19 17.02
CA LEU A 645 -0.90 12.20 17.87
C LEU A 645 -0.37 11.61 19.18
N HIS A 646 -1.08 10.63 19.77
CA HIS A 646 -0.61 9.91 20.96
C HIS A 646 0.67 9.11 20.70
N HIS A 647 0.72 8.35 19.60
CA HIS A 647 1.92 7.61 19.19
C HIS A 647 3.10 8.57 19.00
N ARG A 648 2.91 9.69 18.30
CA ARG A 648 3.97 10.69 18.10
C ARG A 648 4.40 11.38 19.39
N ALA A 649 3.44 11.73 20.25
CA ALA A 649 3.71 12.35 21.55
C ALA A 649 4.40 11.40 22.54
N SER A 650 4.38 10.09 22.26
CA SER A 650 5.02 9.05 23.07
C SER A 650 6.46 8.73 22.66
N ARG A 651 7.01 9.43 21.64
CA ARG A 651 8.43 9.32 21.28
C ARG A 651 9.33 9.66 22.48
N PRO A 652 10.43 8.90 22.75
CA PRO A 652 11.02 7.83 21.94
C PRO A 652 10.50 6.42 22.26
N TYR A 653 9.48 6.26 23.11
CA TYR A 653 8.95 4.93 23.43
C TYR A 653 8.28 4.30 22.21
N THR A 654 7.34 5.03 21.60
CA THR A 654 6.75 4.66 20.31
C THR A 654 7.56 5.31 19.20
N MET A 655 7.92 4.54 18.17
CA MET A 655 8.72 4.99 17.02
C MET A 655 8.03 4.79 15.67
N GLY A 656 6.75 4.44 15.67
CA GLY A 656 5.97 4.40 14.43
C GLY A 656 4.46 4.32 14.62
N SER A 657 3.75 4.80 13.60
CA SER A 657 2.30 4.88 13.52
C SER A 657 1.85 4.67 12.08
N LEU A 658 1.45 3.44 11.74
CA LEU A 658 0.89 3.05 10.45
C LEU A 658 -0.59 2.70 10.62
N TYR A 659 -1.49 3.59 10.23
CA TYR A 659 -2.92 3.29 10.34
C TYR A 659 -3.39 2.31 9.26
N TRP A 660 -4.40 1.52 9.57
CA TRP A 660 -5.15 0.71 8.61
C TRP A 660 -6.34 1.55 8.13
N GLN A 661 -6.48 1.91 6.85
CA GLN A 661 -5.58 1.66 5.70
C GLN A 661 -5.48 2.91 4.80
N LEU A 662 -4.56 2.93 3.83
CA LEU A 662 -4.37 4.07 2.93
C LEU A 662 -5.48 4.18 1.88
N ASN A 663 -5.68 3.11 1.10
CA ASN A 663 -6.40 3.08 -0.19
C ASN A 663 -7.48 1.99 -0.26
N ASP A 664 -8.18 1.90 -1.39
CA ASP A 664 -9.24 0.90 -1.68
C ASP A 664 -9.02 0.16 -3.01
N VAL A 665 -9.48 -1.09 -3.06
CA VAL A 665 -9.55 -1.94 -4.28
C VAL A 665 -10.81 -1.73 -5.11
N TRP A 666 -11.85 -1.15 -4.54
CA TRP A 666 -13.15 -0.99 -5.17
C TRP A 666 -13.96 0.10 -4.43
N PRO A 667 -15.05 0.64 -5.02
CA PRO A 667 -15.89 1.60 -4.33
C PRO A 667 -16.65 0.91 -3.19
N GLY A 668 -16.37 1.22 -1.92
CA GLY A 668 -17.08 0.58 -0.80
C GLY A 668 -16.65 1.12 0.56
N ALA A 669 -17.32 0.69 1.62
CA ALA A 669 -16.98 1.06 2.99
C ALA A 669 -15.69 0.34 3.45
N SER A 670 -14.73 1.11 3.95
CA SER A 670 -13.42 0.60 4.36
C SER A 670 -12.75 1.55 5.35
N TRP A 671 -11.60 1.13 5.87
CA TRP A 671 -10.75 1.97 6.72
C TRP A 671 -9.86 2.93 5.94
N SER A 672 -10.05 3.04 4.61
CA SER A 672 -9.19 3.86 3.76
C SER A 672 -9.29 5.35 4.12
N SER A 673 -8.19 6.07 3.90
CA SER A 673 -8.16 7.54 3.90
C SER A 673 -8.34 8.14 2.50
N VAL A 674 -8.05 7.37 1.45
CA VAL A 674 -8.23 7.71 0.03
C VAL A 674 -9.11 6.65 -0.60
N ASP A 675 -10.23 7.05 -1.21
CA ASP A 675 -11.17 6.10 -1.80
C ASP A 675 -10.72 5.53 -3.15
N TYR A 676 -11.48 4.58 -3.70
CA TYR A 676 -11.18 3.96 -5.00
C TYR A 676 -11.18 4.94 -6.18
N SER A 677 -11.86 6.09 -6.10
CA SER A 677 -11.75 7.14 -7.11
C SER A 677 -10.53 8.06 -6.90
N GLY A 678 -9.74 7.83 -5.84
CA GLY A 678 -8.58 8.63 -5.50
C GLY A 678 -8.94 9.92 -4.76
N ARG A 679 -10.18 10.03 -4.27
CA ARG A 679 -10.66 11.19 -3.51
C ARG A 679 -10.25 11.04 -2.06
N TRP A 680 -9.73 12.13 -1.50
CA TRP A 680 -9.37 12.17 -0.08
C TRP A 680 -10.63 12.16 0.78
N LYS A 681 -10.72 11.22 1.72
CA LYS A 681 -11.67 11.30 2.83
C LYS A 681 -11.18 12.32 3.86
N ALA A 682 -12.05 12.70 4.78
CA ALA A 682 -11.71 13.57 5.91
C ALA A 682 -10.42 13.13 6.65
N LEU A 683 -10.22 11.82 6.81
CA LEU A 683 -9.03 11.27 7.44
C LEU A 683 -7.72 11.71 6.77
N HIS A 684 -7.67 11.84 5.45
CA HIS A 684 -6.42 12.18 4.77
C HIS A 684 -6.01 13.65 4.99
N PHE A 685 -6.99 14.55 5.05
CA PHE A 685 -6.77 15.95 5.44
C PHE A 685 -6.32 16.04 6.91
N ALA A 686 -6.92 15.24 7.80
CA ALA A 686 -6.48 15.14 9.19
C ALA A 686 -5.05 14.58 9.28
N ALA A 687 -4.71 13.57 8.48
CA ALA A 687 -3.38 12.95 8.45
C ALA A 687 -2.28 13.94 8.11
N ARG A 688 -2.51 14.78 7.11
CA ARG A 688 -1.60 15.88 6.79
C ARG A 688 -1.28 16.77 8.00
N ARG A 689 -2.24 16.99 8.90
CA ARG A 689 -2.08 17.83 10.11
C ARG A 689 -1.43 17.07 11.26
N PHE A 690 -1.88 15.84 11.55
CA PHE A 690 -1.33 15.06 12.66
C PHE A 690 0.05 14.45 12.36
N PHE A 691 0.44 14.33 11.08
CA PHE A 691 1.79 13.96 10.64
C PHE A 691 2.67 15.14 10.21
N ALA A 692 2.18 16.37 10.35
CA ALA A 692 2.98 17.57 10.07
C ALA A 692 4.32 17.53 10.85
N PRO A 693 5.45 17.93 10.23
CA PRO A 693 6.77 17.86 10.85
C PRO A 693 6.85 18.55 12.22
N VAL A 694 6.07 19.63 12.38
CA VAL A 694 5.88 20.32 13.65
C VAL A 694 4.39 20.36 13.95
N THR A 695 3.96 19.87 15.10
CA THR A 695 2.54 19.87 15.49
C THR A 695 2.34 19.94 17.00
N VAL A 696 1.09 20.13 17.43
CA VAL A 696 0.67 20.09 18.83
C VAL A 696 -0.26 18.90 19.04
N ALA A 697 0.01 18.10 20.07
CA ALA A 697 -0.88 17.06 20.56
C ALA A 697 -1.52 17.55 21.85
N ALA A 698 -2.83 17.84 21.82
CA ALA A 698 -3.63 18.19 22.99
C ALA A 698 -4.68 17.10 23.20
N LEU A 699 -4.32 16.09 23.99
CA LEU A 699 -5.04 14.82 24.07
C LEU A 699 -5.83 14.77 25.38
N ARG A 700 -7.16 14.84 25.28
CA ARG A 700 -8.04 14.82 26.44
C ARG A 700 -8.53 13.40 26.74
N ASP A 701 -8.32 12.94 27.97
CA ASP A 701 -8.90 11.71 28.54
C ASP A 701 -9.29 11.95 29.99
N GLU A 702 -10.39 11.33 30.44
CA GLU A 702 -10.86 11.36 31.85
C GLU A 702 -10.80 12.76 32.52
N GLY A 703 -11.16 13.82 31.79
CA GLY A 703 -11.19 15.19 32.30
C GLY A 703 -9.83 15.87 32.48
N SER A 704 -8.79 15.33 31.82
CA SER A 704 -7.45 15.92 31.78
C SER A 704 -6.96 16.00 30.33
N THR A 705 -6.37 17.14 29.95
CA THR A 705 -5.78 17.35 28.62
C THR A 705 -4.26 17.36 28.72
N ARG A 706 -3.61 16.33 28.18
CA ARG A 706 -2.14 16.25 28.05
C ARG A 706 -1.69 17.01 26.82
N VAL A 707 -0.80 17.98 27.00
CA VAL A 707 -0.30 18.85 25.92
C VAL A 707 1.18 18.61 25.67
N ARG A 708 1.51 18.24 24.45
CA ARG A 708 2.87 17.98 23.96
C ARG A 708 3.09 18.68 22.61
N LEU A 709 4.29 19.20 22.40
CA LEU A 709 4.73 19.77 21.12
C LEU A 709 5.68 18.79 20.46
N ILE A 710 5.42 18.45 19.20
CA ILE A 710 6.18 17.44 18.45
C ILE A 710 6.97 18.15 17.36
N ASN A 711 8.25 17.82 17.23
CA ASN A 711 9.15 18.38 16.21
C ASN A 711 10.04 17.27 15.62
N ASP A 712 9.84 16.95 14.34
CA ASP A 712 10.63 15.95 13.61
C ASP A 712 11.95 16.53 13.07
N GLY A 713 12.13 17.85 13.11
CA GLY A 713 13.28 18.56 12.56
C GLY A 713 14.34 18.96 13.60
N ALA A 714 15.15 19.96 13.25
CA ALA A 714 16.13 20.54 14.16
C ALA A 714 15.47 21.28 15.34
N ALA A 715 16.20 21.43 16.44
CA ALA A 715 15.76 22.23 17.57
C ALA A 715 15.51 23.68 17.13
N GLN A 716 14.43 24.27 17.62
CA GLN A 716 14.03 25.62 17.22
C GLN A 716 13.19 26.29 18.29
N ASP A 717 13.33 27.61 18.42
CA ASP A 717 12.49 28.41 19.30
C ASP A 717 11.11 28.65 18.69
N ALA A 718 10.11 28.61 19.55
CA ALA A 718 8.71 28.82 19.20
C ALA A 718 7.98 29.49 20.37
N ARG A 719 6.70 29.77 20.16
CA ARG A 719 5.77 30.11 21.24
C ARG A 719 4.59 29.18 21.18
N TRP A 720 4.03 28.82 22.32
CA TRP A 720 2.76 28.12 22.36
C TRP A 720 1.70 29.02 23.01
N ARG A 721 0.46 28.85 22.60
CA ARG A 721 -0.68 29.63 23.07
C ARG A 721 -1.83 28.73 23.45
N LEU A 722 -2.37 28.93 24.64
CA LEU A 722 -3.66 28.41 25.07
C LEU A 722 -4.68 29.55 25.08
N ARG A 723 -5.83 29.33 24.46
CA ARG A 723 -7.04 30.14 24.64
C ARG A 723 -8.18 29.24 25.07
N VAL A 724 -8.77 29.50 26.22
CA VAL A 724 -10.08 28.94 26.57
C VAL A 724 -11.11 29.99 26.18
N MET A 725 -12.08 29.60 25.36
CA MET A 725 -13.07 30.53 24.81
C MET A 725 -14.43 29.87 24.70
N ASP A 726 -15.48 30.69 24.78
CA ASP A 726 -16.79 30.23 24.35
C ASP A 726 -16.85 30.11 22.82
N MET A 727 -17.84 29.36 22.34
CA MET A 727 -18.03 29.12 20.91
C MET A 727 -18.50 30.37 20.14
N ASP A 728 -18.91 31.43 20.83
CA ASP A 728 -19.34 32.70 20.23
C ASP A 728 -18.17 33.70 20.07
N GLY A 729 -17.00 33.42 20.66
CA GLY A 729 -15.76 34.20 20.46
C GLY A 729 -15.20 34.89 21.70
N LYS A 730 -15.90 34.85 22.84
CA LYS A 730 -15.40 35.43 24.08
C LYS A 730 -14.26 34.58 24.62
N VAL A 731 -13.06 35.15 24.60
CA VAL A 731 -11.90 34.56 25.28
C VAL A 731 -12.11 34.66 26.79
N LEU A 732 -12.24 33.50 27.43
CA LEU A 732 -12.36 33.38 28.88
C LEU A 732 -10.98 33.44 29.53
N ARG A 733 -9.98 32.81 28.91
CA ARG A 733 -8.58 32.80 29.36
C ARG A 733 -7.61 32.72 28.22
N ARG A 734 -6.41 33.25 28.47
CA ARG A 734 -5.30 33.19 27.55
C ARG A 734 -3.99 32.99 28.31
N ARG A 735 -3.13 32.12 27.77
CA ARG A 735 -1.74 31.95 28.19
C ARG A 735 -0.88 31.80 26.94
N GLU A 736 0.30 32.41 26.95
CA GLU A 736 1.22 32.35 25.81
C GLU A 736 2.66 32.48 26.32
N ASP A 737 3.44 31.41 26.18
CA ASP A 737 4.82 31.36 26.66
C ASP A 737 5.78 31.01 25.52
N ALA A 738 7.05 31.42 25.67
CA ALA A 738 8.14 30.95 24.82
C ALA A 738 8.50 29.51 25.16
N VAL A 739 8.97 28.75 24.15
CA VAL A 739 9.39 27.36 24.30
C VAL A 739 10.44 27.03 23.25
N THR A 740 11.44 26.21 23.60
CA THR A 740 12.36 25.62 22.64
C THR A 740 11.92 24.20 22.34
N LEU A 741 11.62 23.91 21.08
CA LEU A 741 11.31 22.56 20.61
C LEU A 741 12.58 21.74 20.56
N THR A 742 12.55 20.53 21.12
CA THR A 742 13.68 19.59 21.02
C THR A 742 13.85 19.11 19.57
N ALA A 743 15.09 18.82 19.17
CA ALA A 743 15.35 18.22 17.86
C ALA A 743 14.83 16.79 17.83
N SER A 744 14.13 16.40 16.76
CA SER A 744 13.62 15.03 16.58
C SER A 744 12.95 14.47 17.85
N GLY A 745 12.03 15.24 18.44
CA GLY A 745 11.59 14.99 19.81
C GLY A 745 10.25 15.59 20.19
N VAL A 746 9.93 15.42 21.47
CA VAL A 746 8.69 15.89 22.09
C VAL A 746 9.01 16.80 23.26
N THR A 747 8.40 17.98 23.28
CA THR A 747 8.50 18.94 24.39
C THR A 747 7.20 18.93 25.17
N SER A 748 7.28 18.67 26.48
CA SER A 748 6.13 18.66 27.38
C SER A 748 5.73 20.07 27.81
N ILE A 749 4.45 20.43 27.61
CA ILE A 749 3.90 21.70 28.10
C ILE A 749 3.21 21.51 29.45
N GLY A 750 2.48 20.42 29.62
CA GLY A 750 1.81 20.10 30.87
C GLY A 750 0.53 19.32 30.66
N ASP A 751 -0.12 19.01 31.76
CA ASP A 751 -1.39 18.30 31.83
C ASP A 751 -2.38 19.24 32.52
N PHE A 752 -3.49 19.55 31.84
CA PHE A 752 -4.44 20.56 32.27
C PHE A 752 -5.77 19.90 32.62
N ARG A 753 -6.24 20.08 33.86
CA ARG A 753 -7.53 19.52 34.26
C ARG A 753 -8.68 20.34 33.67
N ASP A 754 -9.78 19.69 33.34
CA ASP A 754 -10.99 20.38 32.86
C ASP A 754 -11.46 21.44 33.85
N ALA A 755 -11.43 21.15 35.16
CA ALA A 755 -11.77 22.13 36.20
C ALA A 755 -10.89 23.37 36.15
N GLU A 756 -9.60 23.21 35.81
CA GLU A 756 -8.66 24.32 35.66
C GLU A 756 -8.89 25.08 34.36
N LEU A 757 -9.15 24.40 33.24
CA LEU A 757 -9.42 25.06 31.96
C LEU A 757 -10.76 25.81 31.97
N LEU A 758 -11.82 25.16 32.48
CA LEU A 758 -13.19 25.68 32.51
C LEU A 758 -13.43 26.67 33.64
N ALA A 759 -12.90 26.43 34.85
CA ALA A 759 -13.21 27.13 36.12
C ALA A 759 -14.60 27.78 36.15
N GLY A 760 -15.61 26.91 36.07
CA GLY A 760 -17.02 27.28 36.14
C GLY A 760 -17.68 27.64 34.82
N ALA A 761 -16.94 27.72 33.71
CA ALA A 761 -17.54 27.84 32.38
C ALA A 761 -18.30 26.56 31.99
N ASP A 762 -19.37 26.73 31.21
CA ASP A 762 -20.18 25.59 30.72
C ASP A 762 -19.36 24.76 29.72
N PRO A 763 -19.05 23.47 30.02
CA PRO A 763 -18.28 22.61 29.12
C PRO A 763 -18.96 22.39 27.76
N LYS A 764 -20.28 22.55 27.66
CA LYS A 764 -21.03 22.38 26.40
C LYS A 764 -20.85 23.54 25.42
N ARG A 765 -20.45 24.72 25.92
CA ARG A 765 -20.31 25.96 25.15
C ARG A 765 -18.88 26.47 25.05
N THR A 766 -17.92 25.70 25.55
CA THR A 766 -16.53 26.13 25.71
C THR A 766 -15.58 25.19 24.97
N VAL A 767 -14.52 25.75 24.41
CA VAL A 767 -13.40 25.00 23.81
C VAL A 767 -12.06 25.53 24.33
N ALA A 768 -11.06 24.66 24.37
CA ALA A 768 -9.66 25.04 24.57
C ALA A 768 -8.91 24.93 23.25
N VAL A 769 -8.30 26.03 22.82
CA VAL A 769 -7.50 26.13 21.61
C VAL A 769 -6.02 26.16 22.00
N PHE A 770 -5.29 25.12 21.59
CA PHE A 770 -3.85 25.01 21.75
C PHE A 770 -3.18 25.27 20.41
N GLU A 771 -2.30 26.26 20.35
CA GLU A 771 -1.62 26.68 19.13
C GLU A 771 -0.11 26.69 19.34
N LEU A 772 0.61 26.27 18.31
CA LEU A 772 2.03 26.51 18.18
C LEU A 772 2.24 27.65 17.20
N LEU A 773 3.13 28.59 17.56
CA LEU A 773 3.46 29.76 16.79
C LEU A 773 4.95 29.73 16.42
N GLN A 774 5.23 29.80 15.13
CA GLN A 774 6.57 29.92 14.57
C GLN A 774 6.61 31.20 13.73
N ASN A 775 7.63 32.04 13.94
CA ASN A 775 7.77 33.33 13.24
C ASN A 775 6.52 34.23 13.33
N GLY A 776 5.81 34.18 14.47
CA GLY A 776 4.60 34.96 14.72
C GLY A 776 3.31 34.42 14.07
N ALA A 777 3.39 33.34 13.27
CA ALA A 777 2.23 32.71 12.63
C ALA A 777 1.88 31.38 13.32
N VAL A 778 0.59 31.03 13.34
CA VAL A 778 0.13 29.73 13.85
C VAL A 778 0.54 28.65 12.84
N SER A 779 1.42 27.73 13.26
CA SER A 779 1.89 26.62 12.43
C SER A 779 1.14 25.32 12.70
N ALA A 780 0.62 25.15 13.92
CA ALA A 780 -0.24 24.02 14.29
C ALA A 780 -1.29 24.45 15.30
N ARG A 781 -2.46 23.80 15.24
CA ARG A 781 -3.58 24.04 16.15
C ARG A 781 -4.26 22.71 16.52
N GLN A 782 -4.69 22.60 17.76
CA GLN A 782 -5.67 21.62 18.22
C GLN A 782 -6.78 22.35 18.99
N VAL A 783 -8.02 21.98 18.71
CA VAL A 783 -9.20 22.46 19.43
C VAL A 783 -9.77 21.31 20.23
N VAL A 784 -9.83 21.48 21.55
CA VAL A 784 -10.31 20.46 22.49
C VAL A 784 -11.66 20.90 23.04
N GLY A 785 -12.67 20.05 22.83
CA GLY A 785 -13.96 20.16 23.51
C GLY A 785 -13.96 19.41 24.85
N PHE A 786 -14.88 19.79 25.73
CA PHE A 786 -15.01 19.18 27.07
C PHE A 786 -16.15 18.15 27.18
N VAL A 787 -16.94 18.03 26.12
CA VAL A 787 -17.99 17.03 25.94
C VAL A 787 -17.95 16.51 24.51
N GLU A 788 -18.59 15.37 24.27
CA GLU A 788 -18.74 14.79 22.93
C GLU A 788 -19.46 15.76 21.97
N ALA A 789 -19.20 15.63 20.67
CA ALA A 789 -19.72 16.57 19.66
C ALA A 789 -21.26 16.71 19.69
N LYS A 790 -21.97 15.62 19.98
CA LYS A 790 -23.44 15.60 20.13
C LYS A 790 -23.97 16.41 21.32
N ASP A 791 -23.14 16.61 22.35
CA ASP A 791 -23.50 17.34 23.57
C ASP A 791 -23.04 18.80 23.54
N GLN A 792 -22.27 19.20 22.53
CA GLN A 792 -21.84 20.57 22.31
C GLN A 792 -23.01 21.44 21.83
N VAL A 793 -23.13 22.63 22.39
CA VAL A 793 -24.09 23.65 21.92
C VAL A 793 -23.38 24.53 20.91
N LEU A 794 -23.25 24.01 19.68
CA LEU A 794 -22.61 24.71 18.58
C LEU A 794 -23.49 25.88 18.08
N PRO A 795 -22.93 27.08 17.85
CA PRO A 795 -23.69 28.21 17.34
C PRO A 795 -24.30 27.92 15.97
N ARG A 796 -25.60 28.15 15.84
CA ARG A 796 -26.32 28.06 14.56
C ARG A 796 -26.03 29.31 13.74
N GLN A 797 -25.02 29.23 12.89
CA GLN A 797 -24.65 30.28 11.94
C GLN A 797 -24.36 29.65 10.59
N LYS A 798 -24.69 30.35 9.51
CA LYS A 798 -24.20 29.97 8.17
C LYS A 798 -22.75 30.43 8.02
N LEU A 799 -21.85 29.48 7.76
CA LEU A 799 -20.50 29.81 7.32
C LEU A 799 -20.58 30.57 5.99
N LYS A 800 -19.96 31.74 5.90
CA LYS A 800 -19.94 32.51 4.66
C LYS A 800 -18.83 31.95 3.77
N ALA A 801 -19.20 31.43 2.61
CA ALA A 801 -18.29 30.86 1.62
C ALA A 801 -18.39 31.65 0.31
N THR A 802 -17.27 32.23 -0.14
CA THR A 802 -17.20 33.05 -1.35
C THR A 802 -16.14 32.50 -2.29
N LEU A 803 -16.54 32.00 -3.47
CA LEU A 803 -15.63 31.51 -4.50
C LEU A 803 -15.33 32.62 -5.52
N SER A 804 -14.05 32.95 -5.72
CA SER A 804 -13.54 33.97 -6.65
C SER A 804 -12.43 33.42 -7.55
N ILE A 805 -12.05 34.19 -8.58
CA ILE A 805 -10.81 33.98 -9.34
C ILE A 805 -9.81 35.02 -8.88
N GLU A 806 -8.65 34.59 -8.40
CA GLU A 806 -7.56 35.46 -7.96
C GLU A 806 -6.23 34.95 -8.51
N GLY A 807 -5.52 35.78 -9.28
CA GLY A 807 -4.24 35.41 -9.88
C GLY A 807 -4.31 34.25 -10.89
N GLY A 808 -5.44 34.04 -11.56
CA GLY A 808 -5.63 32.95 -12.53
C GLY A 808 -6.01 31.59 -11.94
N HIS A 809 -6.28 31.52 -10.63
CA HIS A 809 -6.72 30.31 -9.93
C HIS A 809 -8.00 30.57 -9.13
N TYR A 810 -8.78 29.52 -8.83
CA TYR A 810 -9.96 29.64 -7.97
C TYR A 810 -9.56 29.71 -6.50
N ARG A 811 -10.19 30.62 -5.76
CA ARG A 811 -10.00 30.82 -4.32
C ARG A 811 -11.34 30.79 -3.62
N LEU A 812 -11.50 29.87 -2.68
CA LEU A 812 -12.65 29.80 -1.78
C LEU A 812 -12.29 30.50 -0.47
N ARG A 813 -12.94 31.64 -0.19
CA ARG A 813 -12.84 32.34 1.08
C ARG A 813 -13.96 31.87 2.02
N LEU A 814 -13.57 31.31 3.17
CA LEU A 814 -14.46 30.98 4.28
C LEU A 814 -14.32 32.03 5.37
N GLU A 815 -15.43 32.60 5.83
CA GLU A 815 -15.48 33.58 6.92
C GLU A 815 -16.46 33.08 7.99
N SER A 816 -15.99 32.98 9.24
CA SER A 816 -16.78 32.52 10.37
C SER A 816 -16.94 33.61 11.44
N ALA A 817 -18.17 33.91 11.86
CA ALA A 817 -18.43 34.83 12.97
C ALA A 817 -18.34 34.15 14.36
N ALA A 818 -18.70 32.86 14.44
CA ALA A 818 -18.62 32.00 15.61
C ALA A 818 -17.78 30.73 15.33
N TYR A 819 -17.69 29.80 16.28
CA TYR A 819 -16.95 28.56 16.11
C TYR A 819 -17.69 27.62 15.16
N VAL A 820 -17.00 27.18 14.12
CA VAL A 820 -17.49 26.18 13.15
C VAL A 820 -16.61 24.96 13.26
N ARG A 821 -17.24 23.78 13.42
CA ARG A 821 -16.52 22.51 13.55
C ARG A 821 -16.69 21.62 12.31
N ALA A 822 -15.59 21.03 11.87
CA ALA A 822 -15.51 20.04 10.80
C ALA A 822 -16.18 20.47 9.49
N ALA A 823 -15.93 21.71 9.03
CA ALA A 823 -16.43 22.20 7.76
C ALA A 823 -15.87 21.35 6.60
N TRP A 824 -16.80 20.79 5.81
CA TRP A 824 -16.55 19.95 4.65
C TRP A 824 -17.03 20.65 3.39
N ILE A 825 -16.10 20.94 2.49
CA ILE A 825 -16.33 21.54 1.18
C ILE A 825 -16.49 20.42 0.16
N ASP A 826 -17.57 20.45 -0.62
CA ASP A 826 -17.86 19.49 -1.66
C ASP A 826 -18.33 20.17 -2.95
N PHE A 827 -18.01 19.56 -4.09
CA PHE A 827 -18.43 19.96 -5.43
C PHE A 827 -19.15 18.81 -6.16
N GLY A 828 -19.58 17.78 -5.44
CA GLY A 828 -20.26 16.61 -5.99
C GLY A 828 -19.33 15.80 -6.90
N ALA A 829 -19.80 15.47 -8.10
CA ALA A 829 -19.06 14.64 -9.05
C ALA A 829 -18.01 15.41 -9.88
N LEU A 830 -17.87 16.72 -9.68
CA LEU A 830 -16.93 17.54 -10.43
C LEU A 830 -15.47 17.16 -10.09
N ASP A 831 -14.62 17.14 -11.11
CA ASP A 831 -13.18 16.87 -10.96
C ASP A 831 -12.46 18.09 -10.41
N VAL A 832 -12.48 18.24 -9.08
CA VAL A 832 -11.99 19.41 -8.37
C VAL A 832 -11.24 18.97 -7.12
N GLN A 833 -10.07 19.56 -6.91
CA GLN A 833 -9.26 19.40 -5.71
C GLN A 833 -9.33 20.67 -4.87
N VAL A 834 -9.63 20.49 -3.59
CA VAL A 834 -9.52 21.54 -2.58
C VAL A 834 -8.18 21.41 -1.87
N GLU A 835 -7.51 22.55 -1.64
CA GLU A 835 -6.23 22.58 -0.96
C GLU A 835 -6.31 21.99 0.46
N ASP A 836 -7.40 22.29 1.18
CA ASP A 836 -7.64 21.83 2.55
C ASP A 836 -9.15 21.65 2.80
N ASN A 837 -9.51 20.73 3.70
CA ASN A 837 -10.89 20.35 4.00
C ASN A 837 -11.03 19.77 5.42
N LEU A 838 -12.23 19.51 5.93
CA LEU A 838 -12.46 19.13 7.34
C LEU A 838 -11.85 20.17 8.29
N LEU A 839 -12.38 21.40 8.26
CA LEU A 839 -11.79 22.56 8.95
C LEU A 839 -12.56 22.95 10.19
N ASP A 840 -11.83 23.23 11.26
CA ASP A 840 -12.35 24.01 12.39
C ASP A 840 -11.98 25.47 12.20
N LEU A 841 -12.97 26.35 12.23
CA LEU A 841 -12.79 27.80 12.10
C LEU A 841 -13.17 28.48 13.42
N LEU A 842 -12.26 29.27 13.95
CA LEU A 842 -12.52 30.05 15.16
C LEU A 842 -13.41 31.28 14.86
N PRO A 843 -14.11 31.80 15.86
CA PRO A 843 -14.83 33.08 15.76
C PRO A 843 -13.95 34.21 15.19
N GLY A 844 -14.41 34.86 14.12
CA GLY A 844 -13.72 35.92 13.39
C GLY A 844 -12.64 35.44 12.42
N GLU A 845 -12.43 34.13 12.27
CA GLU A 845 -11.41 33.58 11.37
C GLU A 845 -11.85 33.66 9.91
N THR A 846 -10.90 34.04 9.05
CA THR A 846 -11.02 33.96 7.60
C THR A 846 -9.98 32.98 7.08
N ARG A 847 -10.41 32.05 6.21
CA ARG A 847 -9.54 31.08 5.57
C ARG A 847 -9.73 31.10 4.06
N ASP A 848 -8.64 31.34 3.35
CA ASP A 848 -8.60 31.23 1.90
C ASP A 848 -8.06 29.85 1.51
N ILE A 849 -8.77 29.15 0.62
CA ILE A 849 -8.48 27.79 0.19
C ILE A 849 -8.35 27.79 -1.33
N ALA A 850 -7.23 27.29 -1.87
CA ALA A 850 -7.11 27.13 -3.30
C ALA A 850 -8.01 25.98 -3.78
N VAL A 851 -8.70 26.22 -4.89
CA VAL A 851 -9.53 25.24 -5.58
C VAL A 851 -8.95 25.04 -6.98
N ARG A 852 -8.71 23.78 -7.37
CA ARG A 852 -8.02 23.43 -8.62
C ARG A 852 -8.83 22.41 -9.39
N GLY A 853 -9.05 22.65 -10.68
CA GLY A 853 -9.76 21.73 -11.56
C GLY A 853 -10.07 22.38 -12.89
N PRO A 854 -10.39 21.59 -13.94
CA PRO A 854 -10.69 22.08 -15.28
C PRO A 854 -12.15 22.59 -15.42
N VAL A 855 -12.81 22.99 -14.33
CA VAL A 855 -14.22 23.40 -14.30
C VAL A 855 -14.32 24.93 -14.22
N ASP A 856 -15.29 25.56 -14.88
CA ASP A 856 -15.48 27.01 -14.84
C ASP A 856 -16.07 27.51 -13.50
N LEU A 857 -15.87 28.80 -13.20
CA LEU A 857 -16.32 29.41 -11.93
C LEU A 857 -17.82 29.32 -11.70
N THR A 858 -18.65 29.46 -12.75
CA THR A 858 -20.10 29.45 -12.60
C THR A 858 -20.57 28.07 -12.17
N THR A 859 -20.12 27.03 -12.87
CA THR A 859 -20.40 25.63 -12.53
C THR A 859 -19.91 25.28 -11.12
N LEU A 860 -18.70 25.74 -10.74
CA LEU A 860 -18.19 25.54 -9.38
C LEU A 860 -19.06 26.21 -8.30
N ARG A 861 -19.55 27.42 -8.55
CA ARG A 861 -20.41 28.15 -7.60
C ARG A 861 -21.77 27.46 -7.42
N GLU A 862 -22.33 26.91 -8.49
CA GLU A 862 -23.60 26.18 -8.44
C GLU A 862 -23.46 24.84 -7.69
N ALA A 863 -22.31 24.18 -7.82
CA ALA A 863 -22.03 22.90 -7.20
C ALA A 863 -21.51 22.99 -5.75
N LEU A 864 -20.99 24.15 -5.32
CA LEU A 864 -20.38 24.34 -4.01
C LEU A 864 -21.37 24.04 -2.88
N LYS A 865 -21.05 23.01 -2.10
CA LYS A 865 -21.71 22.70 -0.83
C LYS A 865 -20.69 22.84 0.30
N VAL A 866 -21.13 23.41 1.42
CA VAL A 866 -20.37 23.39 2.66
C VAL A 866 -21.23 22.82 3.76
N LYS A 867 -20.77 21.73 4.37
CA LYS A 867 -21.44 21.02 5.44
C LYS A 867 -20.61 21.11 6.73
N THR A 868 -21.26 21.28 7.86
CA THR A 868 -20.59 21.44 9.16
C THR A 868 -21.32 20.65 10.24
N LEU A 869 -20.66 20.41 11.39
CA LEU A 869 -21.36 19.86 12.55
C LEU A 869 -22.35 20.85 13.16
N ASN A 870 -22.25 22.14 12.84
CA ASN A 870 -23.18 23.18 13.30
C ASN A 870 -24.55 23.10 12.60
N ASP A 871 -24.68 22.37 11.48
CA ASP A 871 -25.92 22.24 10.70
C ASP A 871 -26.95 21.25 11.32
N ARG A 872 -26.76 20.88 12.59
CA ARG A 872 -27.57 19.91 13.33
C ARG A 872 -28.73 20.50 14.12
#